data_AF-A0AAP3SE71-F1
#
_entry.id   AF-A0AAP3SE71-F1
#
_cell.length_a   1.000
_cell.length_b   1.000
_cell.length_c   1.000
_cell.angle_alpha   90.00
_cell.angle_beta   90.00
_cell.angle_gamma   90.00
#
_symmetry.space_group_name_H-M   'P 1'
#
loop_
_entity.id
_entity.type
_entity.pdbx_description
1 polymer ?
#
loop_
_entity_poly.entity_id
_entity_poly.type
_entity_poly.pdbx_seq_one_letter_code
_entity_poly.pdbx_strand_id
1 'polypeptide(L)'
;MYCKNCGKKLNNGTNVCPNCGTSVNTSKNIQSIFKPSIWSKEGEINDTDCCCNWIQENIKSEVRQNFGIGYNERILFIRDTSFWNSRNQGLALTDAGVYCIPDNDKMDEKISFSWSAVQRVEYKDLVLYFWGYSNNDDDYCPIHISYFMKSDDNGKARRMGIAIAQNLTEMAQTIEPEKDAFDVAIKHYDELNAAGKTEEAFQFALSCKDQEGLEVFYMPAVRGYLIKEKYAKAISLCNEGLRHCESTSPMEYQLLYAKYSAYHGLKNDFEARKYALPVALNAPDDLKYLTGNDTLIKEDAKKDFDFCENEYVTHYLEQPYNKRKTLLVVNEYSDLRQERLSVININTLPYTNIEFPIGHPVAYQLYIGHPYIAQKYIPFESYELELIEDKIREFCQIMQSLGAMEITIECLNSSTNDTEKHSDRNLSGDVSYRVVSGSGYSQEQGSRHLIDEISQSVNLHQKFIPKGVPKLPEVLVWYPNEPSWQRLYEQRMKGTLLQHEERIETRKNRVLESDELCSIEGEFKSLFIEAKGHWDKKNEEKFALQENAILSIQVCFASLEELQDINITQQSNNHVLTDNENEYVEELKICMKESGGISPGERRLLEKIRIKLGISEIRAKELEEEIFPQLTEAELEYLEEYKACLKEDEGISPKERRLLDKLRASLSITEERGKELEQSF
;
A
#
# COMPACT_ATOMS: atom_id res chain seq x y z
N MET A 1 -43.15 -26.59 -25.52
CA MET A 1 -43.11 -26.16 -24.10
C MET A 1 -42.34 -24.83 -24.03
N TYR A 2 -42.44 -24.03 -22.97
CA TYR A 2 -41.63 -22.81 -22.80
C TYR A 2 -40.83 -22.90 -21.50
N CYS A 3 -39.59 -22.41 -21.50
CA CYS A 3 -38.77 -22.35 -20.29
C CYS A 3 -39.40 -21.37 -19.29
N LYS A 4 -39.59 -21.80 -18.04
CA LYS A 4 -40.16 -20.96 -16.97
C LYS A 4 -39.23 -19.81 -16.57
N ASN A 5 -37.92 -19.97 -16.74
CA ASN A 5 -36.94 -18.95 -16.39
C ASN A 5 -36.74 -17.93 -17.52
N CYS A 6 -36.38 -18.38 -18.73
CA CYS A 6 -36.01 -17.45 -19.82
C CYS A 6 -37.08 -17.27 -20.92
N GLY A 7 -38.26 -17.88 -20.79
CA GLY A 7 -39.39 -17.72 -21.71
C GLY A 7 -39.19 -18.26 -23.13
N LYS A 8 -38.08 -18.94 -23.44
CA LYS A 8 -37.81 -19.47 -24.80
C LYS A 8 -38.60 -20.76 -25.06
N LYS A 9 -39.00 -20.94 -26.33
CA LYS A 9 -39.68 -22.15 -26.81
C LYS A 9 -38.72 -23.34 -26.75
N LEU A 10 -39.14 -24.39 -26.08
CA LEU A 10 -38.45 -25.67 -25.91
C LEU A 10 -38.98 -26.69 -26.91
N ASN A 11 -38.08 -27.53 -27.43
CA ASN A 11 -38.43 -28.67 -28.27
C ASN A 11 -39.12 -29.76 -27.43
N ASN A 12 -39.91 -30.62 -28.08
CA ASN A 12 -40.55 -31.74 -27.37
C ASN A 12 -39.48 -32.75 -26.94
N GLY A 13 -39.47 -33.14 -25.66
CA GLY A 13 -38.46 -34.04 -25.07
C GLY A 13 -37.20 -33.33 -24.53
N THR A 14 -37.19 -31.99 -24.50
CA THR A 14 -36.09 -31.21 -23.91
C THR A 14 -36.17 -31.24 -22.38
N ASN A 15 -35.20 -31.89 -21.74
CA ASN A 15 -35.15 -32.02 -20.27
C ASN A 15 -34.62 -30.74 -19.59
N VAL A 16 -33.88 -29.88 -20.31
CA VAL A 16 -33.27 -28.64 -19.81
C VAL A 16 -33.31 -27.56 -20.88
N CYS A 17 -33.59 -26.31 -20.50
CA CYS A 17 -33.60 -25.20 -21.43
C CYS A 17 -32.21 -24.95 -22.06
N PRO A 18 -32.06 -25.08 -23.39
CA PRO A 18 -30.77 -24.90 -24.07
C PRO A 18 -30.26 -23.46 -24.07
N ASN A 19 -31.02 -22.53 -23.49
CA ASN A 19 -30.65 -21.12 -23.43
C ASN A 19 -30.22 -20.65 -22.05
N CYS A 20 -30.65 -21.33 -20.99
CA CYS A 20 -30.42 -20.85 -19.62
C CYS A 20 -30.23 -21.96 -18.59
N GLY A 21 -30.17 -23.24 -18.99
CA GLY A 21 -29.86 -24.34 -18.07
C GLY A 21 -31.00 -24.81 -17.16
N THR A 22 -32.16 -24.14 -17.16
CA THR A 22 -33.30 -24.50 -16.29
C THR A 22 -33.91 -25.86 -16.66
N SER A 23 -34.11 -26.73 -15.66
CA SER A 23 -34.70 -28.07 -15.80
C SER A 23 -36.20 -28.03 -16.19
N VAL A 24 -36.65 -29.09 -16.85
CA VAL A 24 -37.96 -29.22 -17.48
C VAL A 24 -38.54 -30.60 -17.15
N ASN A 25 -39.22 -30.72 -16.00
CA ASN A 25 -39.78 -32.00 -15.55
C ASN A 25 -41.02 -32.43 -16.37
N THR A 26 -41.10 -33.73 -16.68
CA THR A 26 -42.30 -34.39 -17.22
C THR A 26 -42.71 -35.53 -16.28
N SER A 27 -43.91 -35.46 -15.68
CA SER A 27 -44.39 -36.48 -14.75
C SER A 27 -45.29 -37.52 -15.44
N LYS A 28 -45.05 -38.81 -15.13
CA LYS A 28 -45.95 -39.94 -15.43
C LYS A 28 -46.99 -40.11 -14.32
N ASN A 29 -48.04 -40.87 -14.59
CA ASN A 29 -49.29 -40.94 -13.80
C ASN A 29 -49.16 -41.75 -12.48
N ILE A 30 -48.60 -41.11 -11.45
CA ILE A 30 -48.42 -41.60 -10.06
C ILE A 30 -49.71 -42.14 -9.44
N GLN A 31 -50.87 -41.62 -9.85
CA GLN A 31 -52.18 -42.06 -9.37
C GLN A 31 -52.43 -43.56 -9.58
N SER A 32 -51.91 -44.13 -10.67
CA SER A 32 -52.12 -45.55 -10.99
C SER A 32 -51.35 -46.51 -10.08
N ILE A 33 -50.38 -45.99 -9.32
CA ILE A 33 -49.44 -46.76 -8.49
C ILE A 33 -49.82 -46.69 -7.01
N PHE A 34 -50.40 -45.58 -6.56
CA PHE A 34 -50.81 -45.43 -5.16
C PHE A 34 -51.84 -46.51 -4.76
N LYS A 35 -51.49 -47.31 -3.75
CA LYS A 35 -52.27 -48.48 -3.29
C LYS A 35 -52.89 -48.17 -1.91
N PRO A 36 -54.10 -47.61 -1.86
CA PRO A 36 -54.78 -47.18 -0.62
C PRO A 36 -55.28 -48.36 0.24
N SER A 37 -55.27 -49.58 -0.29
CA SER A 37 -55.95 -50.74 0.28
C SER A 37 -55.41 -51.15 1.65
N ILE A 38 -54.17 -50.82 1.98
CA ILE A 38 -53.59 -51.15 3.29
C ILE A 38 -54.27 -50.40 4.44
N TRP A 39 -54.58 -49.11 4.27
CA TRP A 39 -55.26 -48.30 5.28
C TRP A 39 -56.70 -48.79 5.52
N SER A 40 -57.42 -49.17 4.46
CA SER A 40 -58.77 -49.74 4.59
C SER A 40 -58.74 -51.13 5.22
N LYS A 41 -57.78 -51.99 4.81
CA LYS A 41 -57.64 -53.37 5.32
C LYS A 41 -57.36 -53.41 6.82
N GLU A 42 -56.52 -52.50 7.30
CA GLU A 42 -56.17 -52.40 8.72
C GLU A 42 -57.17 -51.50 9.48
N GLY A 43 -58.19 -50.94 8.84
CA GLY A 43 -59.27 -50.19 9.51
C GLY A 43 -58.84 -48.82 10.05
N GLU A 44 -57.94 -48.13 9.35
CA GLU A 44 -57.46 -46.80 9.72
C GLU A 44 -58.28 -45.65 9.13
N ILE A 45 -59.00 -45.90 8.03
CA ILE A 45 -59.81 -44.88 7.36
C ILE A 45 -61.12 -44.70 8.13
N ASN A 46 -61.42 -43.45 8.47
CA ASN A 46 -62.66 -43.07 9.15
C ASN A 46 -63.34 -41.82 8.57
N ASP A 47 -62.81 -41.30 7.45
CA ASP A 47 -63.32 -40.13 6.71
C ASP A 47 -63.43 -38.84 7.54
N THR A 48 -62.73 -38.77 8.68
CA THR A 48 -62.67 -37.59 9.55
C THR A 48 -61.24 -37.06 9.68
N ASP A 49 -60.39 -37.79 10.40
CA ASP A 49 -58.99 -37.44 10.68
C ASP A 49 -57.99 -38.35 9.94
N CYS A 50 -58.48 -39.36 9.23
CA CYS A 50 -57.70 -40.24 8.37
C CYS A 50 -58.52 -40.57 7.11
N CYS A 51 -58.13 -39.97 5.99
CA CYS A 51 -58.93 -39.92 4.75
C CYS A 51 -58.08 -40.37 3.56
N CYS A 52 -58.66 -41.22 2.70
CA CYS A 52 -57.98 -41.76 1.52
C CYS A 52 -59.01 -42.05 0.40
N ASN A 53 -58.60 -41.95 -0.87
CA ASN A 53 -59.44 -42.12 -2.08
C ASN A 53 -60.56 -41.10 -2.30
N TRP A 54 -61.62 -41.12 -1.48
CA TRP A 54 -62.84 -40.34 -1.66
C TRP A 54 -62.93 -39.21 -0.63
N ILE A 55 -61.88 -38.39 -0.59
CA ILE A 55 -61.76 -37.27 0.35
C ILE A 55 -62.78 -36.18 -0.02
N GLN A 56 -63.56 -35.71 0.95
CA GLN A 56 -64.54 -34.65 0.76
C GLN A 56 -63.89 -33.33 0.34
N GLU A 57 -64.56 -32.54 -0.51
CA GLU A 57 -63.99 -31.32 -1.10
C GLU A 57 -63.67 -30.22 -0.06
N ASN A 58 -64.48 -30.10 0.99
CA ASN A 58 -64.18 -29.19 2.11
C ASN A 58 -62.87 -29.57 2.82
N ILE A 59 -62.65 -30.87 3.07
CA ILE A 59 -61.41 -31.36 3.71
C ILE A 59 -60.21 -31.08 2.81
N LYS A 60 -60.31 -31.33 1.50
CA LYS A 60 -59.24 -31.00 0.55
C LYS A 60 -58.95 -29.50 0.54
N SER A 61 -59.98 -28.66 0.52
CA SER A 61 -59.82 -27.20 0.48
C SER A 61 -59.06 -26.69 1.70
N GLU A 62 -59.42 -27.15 2.90
CA GLU A 62 -58.78 -26.76 4.15
C GLU A 62 -57.33 -27.24 4.23
N VAL A 63 -57.07 -28.51 3.89
CA VAL A 63 -55.70 -29.05 3.86
C VAL A 63 -54.84 -28.32 2.83
N ARG A 64 -55.36 -27.99 1.65
CA ARG A 64 -54.61 -27.19 0.66
C ARG A 64 -54.18 -25.85 1.22
N GLN A 65 -55.10 -25.15 1.86
CA GLN A 65 -54.83 -23.83 2.44
C GLN A 65 -53.79 -23.91 3.56
N ASN A 66 -53.95 -24.87 4.48
CA ASN A 66 -53.10 -24.96 5.67
C ASN A 66 -51.72 -25.56 5.37
N PHE A 67 -51.63 -26.55 4.48
CA PHE A 67 -50.37 -27.21 4.11
C PHE A 67 -49.67 -26.52 2.94
N GLY A 68 -50.28 -25.51 2.30
CA GLY A 68 -49.70 -24.80 1.17
C GLY A 68 -49.57 -25.64 -0.10
N ILE A 69 -50.51 -26.56 -0.33
CA ILE A 69 -50.50 -27.49 -1.47
C ILE A 69 -51.06 -26.80 -2.71
N GLY A 70 -50.33 -26.86 -3.83
CA GLY A 70 -50.72 -26.19 -5.08
C GLY A 70 -52.02 -26.74 -5.66
N TYR A 71 -52.82 -25.88 -6.30
CA TYR A 71 -54.12 -26.24 -6.90
C TYR A 71 -54.04 -27.43 -7.87
N ASN A 72 -52.92 -27.55 -8.60
CA ASN A 72 -52.71 -28.59 -9.62
C ASN A 72 -52.31 -29.96 -9.03
N GLU A 73 -51.93 -30.03 -7.76
CA GLU A 73 -51.58 -31.30 -7.11
C GLU A 73 -52.84 -32.01 -6.66
N ARG A 74 -52.90 -33.33 -6.84
CA ARG A 74 -53.98 -34.16 -6.34
C ARG A 74 -53.62 -34.74 -4.99
N ILE A 75 -54.44 -34.45 -3.97
CA ILE A 75 -54.31 -35.06 -2.64
C ILE A 75 -54.77 -36.52 -2.69
N LEU A 76 -53.91 -37.43 -2.24
CA LEU A 76 -54.10 -38.89 -2.24
C LEU A 76 -54.49 -39.42 -0.85
N PHE A 77 -53.86 -38.89 0.19
CA PHE A 77 -54.02 -39.32 1.58
C PHE A 77 -53.88 -38.13 2.53
N ILE A 78 -54.68 -38.12 3.60
CA ILE A 78 -54.62 -37.13 4.68
C ILE A 78 -54.70 -37.86 6.02
N ARG A 79 -53.81 -37.51 6.95
CA ARG A 79 -53.90 -37.82 8.37
C ARG A 79 -53.79 -36.53 9.16
N ASP A 80 -54.88 -36.12 9.79
CA ASP A 80 -54.92 -34.95 10.67
C ASP A 80 -54.58 -35.37 12.10
N THR A 81 -53.48 -34.85 12.65
CA THR A 81 -53.05 -35.17 14.02
C THR A 81 -53.42 -34.07 15.02
N SER A 82 -54.12 -33.02 14.58
CA SER A 82 -54.57 -31.94 15.47
C SER A 82 -55.67 -32.43 16.43
N PHE A 83 -55.72 -31.84 17.62
CA PHE A 83 -56.68 -32.23 18.65
C PHE A 83 -58.14 -32.04 18.23
N TRP A 84 -58.43 -31.03 17.40
CA TRP A 84 -59.79 -30.65 16.99
C TRP A 84 -60.14 -31.04 15.55
N ASN A 85 -59.29 -31.83 14.88
CA ASN A 85 -59.39 -32.09 13.44
C ASN A 85 -59.45 -30.78 12.62
N SER A 86 -58.62 -29.81 13.00
CA SER A 86 -58.51 -28.49 12.39
C SER A 86 -57.71 -28.48 11.08
N ARG A 87 -57.22 -29.64 10.63
CA ARG A 87 -56.55 -29.87 9.34
C ARG A 87 -55.37 -28.93 9.11
N ASN A 88 -54.70 -28.52 10.18
CA ASN A 88 -53.52 -27.67 10.19
C ASN A 88 -52.29 -28.37 10.76
N GLN A 89 -52.42 -29.64 11.16
CA GLN A 89 -51.34 -30.48 11.69
C GLN A 89 -51.50 -31.91 11.15
N GLY A 90 -50.40 -32.60 10.92
CA GLY A 90 -50.38 -33.98 10.46
C GLY A 90 -49.72 -34.14 9.09
N LEU A 91 -50.21 -35.06 8.26
CA LEU A 91 -49.60 -35.46 6.99
C LEU A 91 -50.60 -35.38 5.83
N ALA A 92 -50.13 -34.88 4.69
CA ALA A 92 -50.79 -34.99 3.40
C ALA A 92 -49.83 -35.58 2.37
N LEU A 93 -50.28 -36.62 1.65
CA LEU A 93 -49.58 -37.16 0.49
C LEU A 93 -50.30 -36.69 -0.77
N THR A 94 -49.56 -36.16 -1.74
CA THR A 94 -50.07 -35.78 -3.05
C THR A 94 -49.44 -36.61 -4.16
N ASP A 95 -49.92 -36.44 -5.38
CA ASP A 95 -49.25 -36.96 -6.57
C ASP A 95 -47.97 -36.19 -6.93
N ALA A 96 -47.62 -35.11 -6.23
CA ALA A 96 -46.36 -34.37 -6.45
C ALA A 96 -45.35 -34.52 -5.32
N GLY A 97 -45.78 -34.72 -4.07
CA GLY A 97 -44.85 -34.86 -2.95
C GLY A 97 -45.50 -35.20 -1.61
N VAL A 98 -44.72 -34.99 -0.56
CA VAL A 98 -45.05 -35.23 0.84
C VAL A 98 -45.08 -33.92 1.59
N TYR A 99 -46.11 -33.70 2.40
CA TYR A 99 -46.25 -32.53 3.27
C TYR A 99 -46.60 -32.98 4.68
N CYS A 100 -45.74 -32.68 5.66
CA CYS A 100 -45.95 -33.01 7.06
C CYS A 100 -45.77 -31.75 7.92
N ILE A 101 -46.77 -31.44 8.75
CA ILE A 101 -46.71 -30.40 9.78
C ILE A 101 -46.72 -31.13 11.12
N PRO A 102 -45.56 -31.36 11.76
CA PRO A 102 -45.51 -32.08 13.03
C PRO A 102 -46.31 -31.42 14.13
N ASP A 103 -46.19 -30.09 14.22
CA ASP A 103 -46.83 -29.20 15.19
C ASP A 103 -47.22 -27.89 14.50
N ASN A 104 -48.49 -27.50 14.58
CA ASN A 104 -48.99 -26.29 13.91
C ASN A 104 -48.54 -24.99 14.58
N ASP A 105 -47.97 -25.04 15.79
CA ASP A 105 -47.37 -23.89 16.46
C ASP A 105 -45.90 -23.67 16.04
N LYS A 106 -45.33 -24.62 15.27
CA LYS A 106 -43.93 -24.60 14.79
C LYS A 106 -43.83 -24.86 13.29
N MET A 107 -44.28 -23.89 12.51
CA MET A 107 -44.33 -24.02 11.05
C MET A 107 -42.96 -24.14 10.37
N ASP A 108 -41.89 -23.78 11.06
CA ASP A 108 -40.49 -23.97 10.63
C ASP A 108 -40.04 -25.45 10.68
N GLU A 109 -40.69 -26.29 11.49
CA GLU A 109 -40.47 -27.76 11.52
C GLU A 109 -41.26 -28.50 10.42
N LYS A 110 -41.96 -27.76 9.53
CA LYS A 110 -42.72 -28.34 8.42
C LYS A 110 -41.78 -29.06 7.45
N ILE A 111 -42.09 -30.32 7.19
CA ILE A 111 -41.40 -31.15 6.19
C ILE A 111 -42.18 -31.09 4.88
N SER A 112 -41.50 -30.76 3.78
CA SER A 112 -42.10 -30.71 2.44
C SER A 112 -41.06 -31.07 1.39
N PHE A 113 -41.31 -32.11 0.59
CA PHE A 113 -40.41 -32.48 -0.51
C PHE A 113 -41.15 -33.16 -1.66
N SER A 114 -40.59 -33.03 -2.87
CA SER A 114 -41.08 -33.64 -4.10
C SER A 114 -40.72 -35.13 -4.15
N TRP A 115 -41.57 -35.93 -4.80
CA TRP A 115 -41.26 -37.32 -5.11
C TRP A 115 -39.98 -37.49 -5.97
N SER A 116 -39.59 -36.47 -6.75
CA SER A 116 -38.32 -36.46 -7.52
C SER A 116 -37.06 -36.45 -6.64
N ALA A 117 -37.19 -36.07 -5.37
CA ALA A 117 -36.09 -36.06 -4.41
C ALA A 117 -35.92 -37.40 -3.67
N VAL A 118 -36.83 -38.36 -3.86
CA VAL A 118 -36.85 -39.63 -3.13
C VAL A 118 -36.32 -40.75 -4.03
N GLN A 119 -35.30 -41.47 -3.56
CA GLN A 119 -34.79 -42.68 -4.20
C GLN A 119 -35.56 -43.92 -3.74
N ARG A 120 -35.75 -44.05 -2.43
CA ARG A 120 -36.48 -45.17 -1.81
C ARG A 120 -37.01 -44.78 -0.43
N VAL A 121 -37.97 -45.55 0.05
CA VAL A 121 -38.53 -45.42 1.40
C VAL A 121 -38.35 -46.72 2.16
N GLU A 122 -37.81 -46.64 3.36
CA GLU A 122 -37.58 -47.79 4.23
C GLU A 122 -38.32 -47.64 5.55
N TYR A 123 -38.95 -48.72 6.02
CA TYR A 123 -39.56 -48.74 7.34
C TYR A 123 -38.67 -49.46 8.34
N LYS A 124 -38.32 -48.78 9.44
CA LYS A 124 -37.55 -49.33 10.55
C LYS A 124 -37.91 -48.62 11.85
N ASP A 125 -38.01 -49.37 12.95
CA ASP A 125 -38.21 -48.83 14.31
C ASP A 125 -39.34 -47.77 14.43
N LEU A 126 -40.51 -48.07 13.85
CA LEU A 126 -41.70 -47.19 13.80
C LEU A 126 -41.56 -45.92 12.94
N VAL A 127 -40.49 -45.79 12.15
CA VAL A 127 -40.21 -44.63 11.29
C VAL A 127 -40.15 -45.05 9.82
N LEU A 128 -40.71 -44.22 8.94
CA LEU A 128 -40.43 -44.27 7.50
C LEU A 128 -39.30 -43.30 7.18
N TYR A 129 -38.21 -43.83 6.63
CA TYR A 129 -37.04 -43.10 6.18
C TYR A 129 -37.13 -42.88 4.68
N PHE A 130 -37.24 -41.62 4.25
CA PHE A 130 -37.27 -41.22 2.84
C PHE A 130 -35.86 -40.88 2.39
N TRP A 131 -35.19 -41.79 1.71
CA TRP A 131 -33.79 -41.66 1.30
C TRP A 131 -33.66 -40.85 0.01
N GLY A 132 -32.71 -39.91 -0.02
CA GLY A 132 -32.30 -39.14 -1.18
C GLY A 132 -31.35 -39.90 -2.11
N TYR A 133 -30.73 -39.17 -3.04
CA TYR A 133 -29.82 -39.73 -4.05
C TYR A 133 -28.33 -39.53 -3.73
N SER A 134 -27.99 -38.85 -2.63
CA SER A 134 -26.58 -38.65 -2.29
C SER A 134 -25.94 -39.94 -1.76
N ASN A 135 -24.61 -39.99 -1.82
CA ASN A 135 -23.83 -41.09 -1.28
C ASN A 135 -23.57 -40.96 0.24
N ASN A 136 -24.25 -40.02 0.92
CA ASN A 136 -24.09 -39.79 2.34
C ASN A 136 -25.09 -40.63 3.14
N ASP A 137 -24.65 -41.28 4.22
CA ASP A 137 -25.48 -42.17 5.04
C ASP A 137 -26.58 -41.43 5.83
N ASP A 138 -26.56 -40.09 5.83
CA ASP A 138 -27.51 -39.22 6.54
C ASP A 138 -28.52 -38.50 5.61
N ASP A 139 -28.53 -38.80 4.30
CA ASP A 139 -29.45 -38.18 3.34
C ASP A 139 -30.82 -38.87 3.35
N TYR A 140 -31.54 -38.70 4.44
CA TYR A 140 -32.91 -39.16 4.58
C TYR A 140 -33.78 -38.19 5.37
N CYS A 141 -35.08 -38.20 5.09
CA CYS A 141 -36.08 -37.54 5.91
C CYS A 141 -36.87 -38.57 6.73
N PRO A 142 -36.82 -38.55 8.08
CA PRO A 142 -37.57 -39.48 8.91
C PRO A 142 -38.99 -38.95 9.20
N ILE A 143 -40.01 -39.77 8.98
CA ILE A 143 -41.40 -39.48 9.38
C ILE A 143 -41.95 -40.67 10.18
N HIS A 144 -42.40 -40.42 11.41
CA HIS A 144 -42.92 -41.46 12.29
C HIS A 144 -44.24 -42.06 11.75
N ILE A 145 -44.45 -43.36 11.95
CA ILE A 145 -45.60 -44.10 11.42
C ILE A 145 -46.96 -43.56 11.92
N SER A 146 -47.00 -42.89 13.07
CA SER A 146 -48.21 -42.24 13.61
C SER A 146 -48.77 -41.13 12.71
N TYR A 147 -47.99 -40.62 11.76
CA TYR A 147 -48.47 -39.70 10.73
C TYR A 147 -49.17 -40.42 9.57
N PHE A 148 -49.08 -41.75 9.50
CA PHE A 148 -49.72 -42.58 8.48
C PHE A 148 -50.83 -43.46 9.05
N MET A 149 -50.95 -43.58 10.37
CA MET A 149 -51.98 -44.38 11.04
C MET A 149 -52.39 -43.75 12.37
N LYS A 150 -53.57 -44.09 12.87
CA LYS A 150 -54.13 -43.61 14.14
C LYS A 150 -53.93 -44.60 15.29
N SER A 151 -53.85 -45.89 15.03
CA SER A 151 -53.71 -46.93 16.07
C SER A 151 -52.30 -46.97 16.67
N ASP A 152 -52.20 -47.26 17.96
CA ASP A 152 -50.93 -47.50 18.67
C ASP A 152 -50.48 -48.98 18.66
N ASP A 153 -51.05 -49.82 17.79
CA ASP A 153 -50.69 -51.24 17.69
C ASP A 153 -49.37 -51.41 16.91
N ASN A 154 -48.30 -51.80 17.60
CA ASN A 154 -46.97 -52.02 17.00
C ASN A 154 -46.96 -53.12 15.92
N GLY A 155 -47.79 -54.17 16.06
CA GLY A 155 -47.91 -55.22 15.05
C GLY A 155 -48.58 -54.71 13.78
N LYS A 156 -49.58 -53.85 13.94
CA LYS A 156 -50.25 -53.13 12.86
C LYS A 156 -49.31 -52.12 12.20
N ALA A 157 -48.58 -51.33 13.00
CA ALA A 157 -47.59 -50.38 12.55
C ALA A 157 -46.51 -51.04 11.69
N ARG A 158 -46.03 -52.23 12.08
CA ARG A 158 -45.07 -52.99 11.28
C ARG A 158 -45.64 -53.42 9.92
N ARG A 159 -46.87 -53.95 9.88
CA ARG A 159 -47.51 -54.37 8.61
C ARG A 159 -47.77 -53.19 7.69
N MET A 160 -48.30 -52.09 8.24
CA MET A 160 -48.58 -50.87 7.50
C MET A 160 -47.30 -50.21 7.02
N GLY A 161 -46.32 -50.02 7.90
CA GLY A 161 -45.05 -49.36 7.58
C GLY A 161 -44.32 -50.01 6.42
N ILE A 162 -44.21 -51.35 6.40
CA ILE A 162 -43.60 -52.09 5.28
C ILE A 162 -44.36 -51.87 3.97
N ALA A 163 -45.70 -51.98 4.00
CA ALA A 163 -46.53 -51.86 2.80
C ALA A 163 -46.54 -50.41 2.25
N ILE A 164 -46.58 -49.41 3.14
CA ILE A 164 -46.51 -47.99 2.78
C ILE A 164 -45.14 -47.69 2.19
N ALA A 165 -44.05 -48.08 2.85
CA ALA A 165 -42.69 -47.87 2.35
C ALA A 165 -42.49 -48.46 0.95
N GLN A 166 -42.99 -49.68 0.71
CA GLN A 166 -42.97 -50.29 -0.63
C GLN A 166 -43.76 -49.46 -1.65
N ASN A 167 -44.97 -49.02 -1.31
CA ASN A 167 -45.79 -48.26 -2.25
C ASN A 167 -45.23 -46.86 -2.56
N LEU A 168 -44.72 -46.17 -1.55
CA LEU A 168 -44.09 -44.86 -1.73
C LEU A 168 -42.75 -44.97 -2.50
N THR A 169 -42.01 -46.06 -2.33
CA THR A 169 -40.83 -46.37 -3.15
C THR A 169 -41.23 -46.59 -4.61
N GLU A 170 -42.27 -47.40 -4.88
CA GLU A 170 -42.79 -47.59 -6.23
C GLU A 170 -43.23 -46.24 -6.86
N MET A 171 -43.88 -45.37 -6.09
CA MET A 171 -44.27 -44.03 -6.56
C MET A 171 -43.04 -43.20 -6.93
N ALA A 172 -42.07 -43.08 -6.03
CA ALA A 172 -40.85 -42.31 -6.24
C ALA A 172 -40.07 -42.77 -7.48
N GLN A 173 -39.94 -44.10 -7.68
CA GLN A 173 -39.21 -44.70 -8.81
C GLN A 173 -39.86 -44.44 -10.20
N THR A 174 -41.08 -43.92 -10.25
CA THR A 174 -41.73 -43.58 -11.54
C THR A 174 -41.51 -42.15 -12.00
N ILE A 175 -40.82 -41.35 -11.20
CA ILE A 175 -40.44 -39.98 -11.51
C ILE A 175 -38.93 -39.96 -11.76
N GLU A 176 -38.50 -39.24 -12.79
CA GLU A 176 -37.07 -39.03 -12.99
C GLU A 176 -36.50 -38.20 -11.83
N PRO A 177 -35.34 -38.58 -11.26
CA PRO A 177 -34.69 -37.79 -10.22
C PRO A 177 -34.48 -36.35 -10.69
N GLU A 178 -34.66 -35.40 -9.78
CA GLU A 178 -34.28 -34.03 -10.06
C GLU A 178 -32.78 -33.98 -10.32
N LYS A 179 -32.40 -33.65 -11.56
CA LYS A 179 -30.98 -33.55 -11.92
C LYS A 179 -30.41 -32.29 -11.33
N ASP A 180 -29.24 -32.40 -10.72
CA ASP A 180 -28.49 -31.26 -10.25
C ASP A 180 -28.27 -30.27 -11.42
N ALA A 181 -28.64 -29.01 -11.19
CA ALA A 181 -28.54 -27.96 -12.19
C ALA A 181 -27.09 -27.77 -12.67
N PHE A 182 -26.11 -27.96 -11.78
CA PHE A 182 -24.70 -27.93 -12.09
C PHE A 182 -24.30 -29.09 -13.01
N ASP A 183 -24.65 -30.34 -12.67
CA ASP A 183 -24.33 -31.53 -13.48
C ASP A 183 -24.86 -31.41 -14.92
N VAL A 184 -26.06 -30.86 -15.03
CA VAL A 184 -26.67 -30.57 -16.32
C VAL A 184 -25.90 -29.49 -17.07
N ALA A 185 -25.65 -28.35 -16.41
CA ALA A 185 -25.05 -27.18 -17.05
C ALA A 185 -23.62 -27.49 -17.51
N ILE A 186 -22.82 -28.14 -16.66
CA ILE A 186 -21.43 -28.49 -16.98
C ILE A 186 -21.37 -29.46 -18.16
N LYS A 187 -22.24 -30.48 -18.18
CA LYS A 187 -22.34 -31.41 -19.30
C LYS A 187 -22.69 -30.70 -20.61
N HIS A 188 -23.64 -29.76 -20.58
CA HIS A 188 -23.99 -29.00 -21.78
C HIS A 188 -22.84 -28.12 -22.26
N TYR A 189 -22.16 -27.45 -21.34
CA TYR A 189 -20.97 -26.65 -21.65
C TYR A 189 -19.86 -27.49 -22.29
N ASP A 190 -19.61 -28.68 -21.76
CA ASP A 190 -18.62 -29.62 -22.30
C ASP A 190 -19.02 -30.14 -23.68
N GLU A 191 -20.30 -30.44 -23.91
CA GLU A 191 -20.84 -30.82 -25.22
C GLU A 191 -20.64 -29.72 -26.28
N LEU A 192 -20.88 -28.45 -25.91
CA LEU A 192 -20.64 -27.30 -26.81
C LEU A 192 -19.15 -27.18 -27.17
N ASN A 193 -18.26 -27.34 -26.20
CA ASN A 193 -16.81 -27.31 -26.43
C ASN A 193 -16.32 -28.49 -27.28
N ALA A 194 -16.79 -29.70 -26.99
CA ALA A 194 -16.46 -30.91 -27.76
C ALA A 194 -16.93 -30.81 -29.23
N ALA A 195 -18.03 -30.08 -29.47
CA ALA A 195 -18.52 -29.78 -30.81
C ALA A 195 -17.79 -28.61 -31.50
N GLY A 196 -16.79 -27.98 -30.86
CA GLY A 196 -16.06 -26.82 -31.38
C GLY A 196 -16.86 -25.51 -31.39
N LYS A 197 -18.01 -25.46 -30.69
CA LYS A 197 -18.92 -24.31 -30.64
C LYS A 197 -18.51 -23.31 -29.56
N THR A 198 -17.29 -22.80 -29.66
CA THR A 198 -16.66 -21.96 -28.61
C THR A 198 -17.43 -20.68 -28.30
N GLU A 199 -18.04 -20.03 -29.29
CA GLU A 199 -18.87 -18.83 -29.05
C GLU A 199 -20.15 -19.18 -28.29
N GLU A 200 -20.84 -20.27 -28.66
CA GLU A 200 -22.06 -20.71 -27.97
C GLU A 200 -21.74 -21.11 -26.53
N ALA A 201 -20.63 -21.83 -26.30
CA ALA A 201 -20.17 -22.21 -24.97
C ALA A 201 -19.86 -20.97 -24.10
N PHE A 202 -19.23 -19.95 -24.68
CA PHE A 202 -18.96 -18.69 -23.98
C PHE A 202 -20.24 -17.94 -23.61
N GLN A 203 -21.19 -17.80 -24.54
CA GLN A 203 -22.48 -17.16 -24.25
C GLN A 203 -23.29 -17.95 -23.20
N PHE A 204 -23.20 -19.28 -23.23
CA PHE A 204 -23.83 -20.14 -22.23
C PHE A 204 -23.20 -19.94 -20.84
N ALA A 205 -21.87 -19.89 -20.74
CA ALA A 205 -21.20 -19.61 -19.46
C ALA A 205 -21.62 -18.24 -18.88
N LEU A 206 -21.72 -17.21 -19.72
CA LEU A 206 -22.20 -15.89 -19.31
C LEU A 206 -23.65 -15.90 -18.79
N SER A 207 -24.51 -16.77 -19.32
CA SER A 207 -25.91 -16.85 -18.87
C SER A 207 -26.10 -17.71 -17.61
N CYS A 208 -25.11 -18.54 -17.26
CA CYS A 208 -25.15 -19.42 -16.09
C CYS A 208 -24.54 -18.79 -14.84
N LYS A 209 -23.48 -17.98 -14.98
CA LYS A 209 -22.65 -17.49 -13.86
C LYS A 209 -23.40 -16.84 -12.68
N ASP A 210 -24.54 -16.20 -12.94
CA ASP A 210 -25.33 -15.45 -11.95
C ASP A 210 -26.48 -16.29 -11.36
N GLN A 211 -26.61 -17.56 -11.76
CA GLN A 211 -27.62 -18.47 -11.24
C GLN A 211 -27.09 -19.19 -10.00
N GLU A 212 -27.94 -19.31 -8.99
CA GLU A 212 -27.64 -19.99 -7.73
C GLU A 212 -27.15 -21.42 -7.99
N GLY A 213 -25.98 -21.76 -7.45
CA GLY A 213 -25.33 -23.07 -7.62
C GLY A 213 -24.53 -23.23 -8.92
N LEU A 214 -24.46 -22.20 -9.77
CA LEU A 214 -23.71 -22.20 -11.03
C LEU A 214 -22.59 -21.15 -11.07
N GLU A 215 -22.17 -20.61 -9.92
CA GLU A 215 -21.18 -19.54 -9.80
C GLU A 215 -19.81 -19.94 -10.41
N VAL A 216 -19.47 -21.23 -10.40
CA VAL A 216 -18.27 -21.76 -11.07
C VAL A 216 -18.17 -21.40 -12.55
N PHE A 217 -19.30 -21.06 -13.21
CA PHE A 217 -19.32 -20.57 -14.59
C PHE A 217 -18.69 -19.18 -14.80
N TYR A 218 -18.37 -18.44 -13.73
CA TYR A 218 -17.49 -17.27 -13.82
C TYR A 218 -16.14 -17.62 -14.47
N MET A 219 -15.58 -18.81 -14.18
CA MET A 219 -14.30 -19.27 -14.73
C MET A 219 -14.29 -19.38 -16.27
N PRO A 220 -15.16 -20.19 -16.91
CA PRO A 220 -15.23 -20.27 -18.36
C PRO A 220 -15.66 -18.96 -19.03
N ALA A 221 -16.46 -18.14 -18.35
CA ALA A 221 -16.84 -16.82 -18.86
C ALA A 221 -15.64 -15.85 -18.90
N VAL A 222 -14.84 -15.77 -17.84
CA VAL A 222 -13.60 -14.98 -17.81
C VAL A 222 -12.64 -15.45 -18.89
N ARG A 223 -12.45 -16.78 -19.03
CA ARG A 223 -11.60 -17.37 -20.07
C ARG A 223 -12.05 -16.93 -21.47
N GLY A 224 -13.34 -16.91 -21.75
CA GLY A 224 -13.86 -16.46 -23.04
C GLY A 224 -13.52 -15.00 -23.35
N TYR A 225 -13.48 -14.12 -22.34
CA TYR A 225 -12.99 -12.75 -22.52
C TYR A 225 -11.48 -12.66 -22.73
N LEU A 226 -10.68 -13.49 -22.04
CA LEU A 226 -9.23 -13.56 -22.23
C LEU A 226 -8.86 -14.00 -23.66
N ILE A 227 -9.48 -15.07 -24.17
CA ILE A 227 -9.26 -15.57 -25.55
C ILE A 227 -9.62 -14.50 -26.60
N LYS A 228 -10.62 -13.67 -26.30
CA LYS A 228 -11.05 -12.56 -27.15
C LYS A 228 -10.23 -11.29 -26.95
N GLU A 229 -9.18 -11.33 -26.12
CA GLU A 229 -8.33 -10.18 -25.74
C GLU A 229 -9.12 -9.00 -25.16
N LYS A 230 -10.29 -9.27 -24.55
CA LYS A 230 -11.13 -8.27 -23.88
C LYS A 230 -10.76 -8.15 -22.41
N TYR A 231 -9.49 -7.81 -22.16
CA TYR A 231 -8.88 -7.84 -20.82
C TYR A 231 -9.63 -7.00 -19.77
N ALA A 232 -10.06 -5.79 -20.09
CA ALA A 232 -10.82 -4.96 -19.14
C ALA A 232 -12.15 -5.61 -18.70
N LYS A 233 -12.81 -6.35 -19.59
CA LYS A 233 -14.03 -7.10 -19.26
C LYS A 233 -13.71 -8.34 -18.44
N ALA A 234 -12.61 -9.03 -18.75
CA ALA A 234 -12.13 -10.15 -17.95
C ALA A 234 -11.85 -9.71 -16.50
N ILE A 235 -11.16 -8.57 -16.29
CA ILE A 235 -10.87 -8.02 -14.96
C ILE A 235 -12.16 -7.70 -14.20
N SER A 236 -13.12 -7.02 -14.84
CA SER A 236 -14.42 -6.72 -14.23
C SER A 236 -15.13 -8.00 -13.79
N LEU A 237 -15.11 -9.02 -14.64
CA LEU A 237 -15.78 -10.28 -14.37
C LEU A 237 -15.06 -11.11 -13.30
N CYS A 238 -13.73 -11.06 -13.23
CA CYS A 238 -12.97 -11.62 -12.11
C CYS A 238 -13.36 -10.97 -10.78
N ASN A 239 -13.51 -9.63 -10.75
CA ASN A 239 -13.91 -8.92 -9.53
C ASN A 239 -15.32 -9.31 -9.06
N GLU A 240 -16.22 -9.60 -9.99
CA GLU A 240 -17.54 -10.16 -9.66
C GLU A 240 -17.40 -11.58 -9.12
N GLY A 241 -16.74 -12.48 -9.85
CA GLY A 241 -16.59 -13.89 -9.48
C GLY A 241 -15.89 -14.11 -8.14
N LEU A 242 -14.86 -13.31 -7.84
CA LEU A 242 -14.12 -13.39 -6.56
C LEU A 242 -15.01 -13.11 -5.34
N ARG A 243 -16.16 -12.42 -5.50
CA ARG A 243 -17.12 -12.19 -4.39
C ARG A 243 -17.91 -13.45 -4.02
N HIS A 244 -17.95 -14.43 -4.91
CA HIS A 244 -18.64 -15.71 -4.72
C HIS A 244 -17.70 -16.83 -4.25
N CYS A 245 -16.38 -16.57 -4.20
CA CYS A 245 -15.41 -17.58 -3.81
C CYS A 245 -15.28 -17.68 -2.30
N GLU A 246 -15.21 -18.92 -1.81
CA GLU A 246 -14.65 -19.18 -0.48
C GLU A 246 -13.15 -18.87 -0.50
N SER A 247 -12.65 -18.33 0.61
CA SER A 247 -11.22 -18.06 0.76
C SER A 247 -10.41 -19.35 0.63
N THR A 248 -9.33 -19.31 -0.13
CA THR A 248 -8.45 -20.43 -0.48
C THR A 248 -9.06 -21.49 -1.41
N SER A 249 -10.23 -21.23 -1.98
CA SER A 249 -10.85 -22.14 -2.95
C SER A 249 -10.03 -22.23 -4.25
N PRO A 250 -10.04 -23.37 -4.96
CA PRO A 250 -9.41 -23.48 -6.28
C PRO A 250 -9.90 -22.43 -7.28
N MET A 251 -11.19 -22.09 -7.21
CA MET A 251 -11.80 -21.06 -8.05
C MET A 251 -11.20 -19.67 -7.79
N GLU A 252 -10.93 -19.31 -6.53
CA GLU A 252 -10.29 -18.04 -6.18
C GLU A 252 -8.93 -17.90 -6.90
N TYR A 253 -8.06 -18.90 -6.76
CA TYR A 253 -6.73 -18.86 -7.38
C TYR A 253 -6.78 -18.87 -8.90
N GLN A 254 -7.72 -19.59 -9.50
CA GLN A 254 -7.90 -19.57 -10.95
C GLN A 254 -8.43 -18.20 -11.45
N LEU A 255 -9.32 -17.54 -10.71
CA LEU A 255 -9.78 -16.19 -11.02
C LEU A 255 -8.68 -15.14 -10.83
N LEU A 256 -7.86 -15.27 -9.78
CA LEU A 256 -6.68 -14.41 -9.57
C LEU A 256 -5.64 -14.60 -10.69
N TYR A 257 -5.40 -15.85 -11.10
CA TYR A 257 -4.53 -16.19 -12.23
C TYR A 257 -5.02 -15.50 -13.52
N ALA A 258 -6.32 -15.65 -13.81
CA ALA A 258 -6.96 -15.01 -14.95
C ALA A 258 -6.88 -13.47 -14.87
N LYS A 259 -7.06 -12.90 -13.68
CA LYS A 259 -7.06 -11.46 -13.43
C LYS A 259 -5.68 -10.86 -13.67
N TYR A 260 -4.62 -11.46 -13.12
CA TYR A 260 -3.26 -10.96 -13.37
C TYR A 260 -2.86 -11.13 -14.84
N SER A 261 -3.23 -12.25 -15.45
CA SER A 261 -3.00 -12.48 -16.89
C SER A 261 -3.67 -11.39 -17.75
N ALA A 262 -4.86 -10.94 -17.37
CA ALA A 262 -5.54 -9.83 -18.04
C ALA A 262 -4.80 -8.49 -17.86
N TYR A 263 -4.28 -8.19 -16.66
CA TYR A 263 -3.46 -7.00 -16.44
C TYR A 263 -2.16 -7.03 -17.25
N HIS A 264 -1.50 -8.18 -17.31
CA HIS A 264 -0.32 -8.40 -18.15
C HIS A 264 -0.66 -8.18 -19.64
N GLY A 265 -1.80 -8.69 -20.11
CA GLY A 265 -2.31 -8.44 -21.47
C GLY A 265 -2.58 -6.95 -21.77
N LEU A 266 -2.88 -6.14 -20.75
CA LEU A 266 -2.98 -4.68 -20.84
C LEU A 266 -1.64 -3.95 -20.72
N LYS A 267 -0.53 -4.68 -20.58
CA LYS A 267 0.82 -4.15 -20.28
C LYS A 267 0.85 -3.35 -18.97
N ASN A 268 0.06 -3.79 -17.99
CA ASN A 268 0.03 -3.21 -16.65
C ASN A 268 0.62 -4.21 -15.66
N ASP A 269 1.93 -4.43 -15.77
CA ASP A 269 2.66 -5.41 -14.96
C ASP A 269 2.68 -5.02 -13.47
N PHE A 270 2.53 -3.73 -13.17
CA PHE A 270 2.47 -3.21 -11.81
C PHE A 270 1.21 -3.67 -11.08
N GLU A 271 0.07 -3.73 -11.77
CA GLU A 271 -1.15 -4.32 -11.21
C GLU A 271 -1.11 -5.85 -11.31
N ALA A 272 -0.53 -6.42 -12.37
CA ALA A 272 -0.42 -7.88 -12.52
C ALA A 272 0.32 -8.51 -11.32
N ARG A 273 1.45 -7.94 -10.89
CA ARG A 273 2.25 -8.47 -9.76
C ARG A 273 1.41 -8.68 -8.49
N LYS A 274 0.44 -7.78 -8.23
CA LYS A 274 -0.40 -7.81 -7.03
C LYS A 274 -1.28 -9.06 -6.96
N TYR A 275 -1.76 -9.51 -8.11
CA TYR A 275 -2.66 -10.65 -8.23
C TYR A 275 -1.90 -11.95 -8.57
N ALA A 276 -0.70 -11.85 -9.12
CA ALA A 276 0.19 -13.00 -9.32
C ALA A 276 0.74 -13.53 -7.98
N LEU A 277 1.12 -12.64 -7.06
CA LEU A 277 1.69 -13.02 -5.75
C LEU A 277 0.85 -14.05 -4.96
N PRO A 278 -0.45 -13.82 -4.68
CA PRO A 278 -1.24 -14.79 -3.90
C PRO A 278 -1.37 -16.14 -4.59
N VAL A 279 -1.35 -16.20 -5.92
CA VAL A 279 -1.34 -17.47 -6.69
C VAL A 279 0.01 -18.16 -6.53
N ALA A 280 1.11 -17.42 -6.70
CA ALA A 280 2.47 -17.94 -6.59
C ALA A 280 2.79 -18.51 -5.19
N LEU A 281 2.27 -17.87 -4.14
CA LEU A 281 2.47 -18.29 -2.75
C LEU A 281 1.53 -19.44 -2.35
N ASN A 282 0.22 -19.29 -2.60
CA ASN A 282 -0.79 -20.03 -1.86
C ASN A 282 -1.61 -21.03 -2.71
N ALA A 283 -1.52 -20.97 -4.05
CA ALA A 283 -2.26 -21.94 -4.87
C ALA A 283 -1.77 -23.38 -4.60
N PRO A 284 -2.66 -24.40 -4.68
CA PRO A 284 -2.26 -25.81 -4.64
C PRO A 284 -1.28 -26.14 -5.78
N ASP A 285 -0.28 -26.98 -5.49
CA ASP A 285 0.80 -27.29 -6.44
C ASP A 285 0.30 -28.04 -7.68
N ASP A 286 -0.80 -28.79 -7.56
CA ASP A 286 -1.43 -29.56 -8.62
C ASP A 286 -2.58 -28.82 -9.32
N LEU A 287 -2.88 -27.58 -8.91
CA LEU A 287 -3.98 -26.81 -9.48
C LEU A 287 -3.62 -26.35 -10.90
N LYS A 288 -4.42 -26.83 -11.86
CA LYS A 288 -4.29 -26.49 -13.27
C LYS A 288 -5.25 -25.39 -13.66
N TYR A 289 -4.85 -24.60 -14.66
CA TYR A 289 -5.78 -23.70 -15.33
C TYR A 289 -6.58 -24.49 -16.37
N LEU A 290 -7.87 -24.17 -16.53
CA LEU A 290 -8.78 -24.83 -17.49
C LEU A 290 -8.50 -24.39 -18.94
N THR A 291 -7.24 -24.35 -19.38
CA THR A 291 -6.82 -23.89 -20.72
C THR A 291 -6.78 -24.98 -21.79
N GLY A 292 -7.02 -26.24 -21.44
CA GLY A 292 -6.78 -27.37 -22.35
C GLY A 292 -5.30 -27.75 -22.45
N ASN A 293 -4.41 -26.98 -21.82
CA ASN A 293 -3.04 -27.38 -21.51
C ASN A 293 -2.94 -27.58 -19.99
N ASP A 294 -2.12 -28.54 -19.57
CA ASP A 294 -1.87 -28.88 -18.16
C ASP A 294 -0.99 -27.83 -17.44
N THR A 295 -1.24 -26.54 -17.63
CA THR A 295 -0.46 -25.47 -16.98
C THR A 295 -0.77 -25.45 -15.49
N LEU A 296 0.25 -25.72 -14.66
CA LEU A 296 0.20 -25.58 -13.22
C LEU A 296 0.30 -24.09 -12.84
N ILE A 297 -0.80 -23.53 -12.32
CA ILE A 297 -0.91 -22.06 -12.18
C ILE A 297 0.10 -21.49 -11.19
N LYS A 298 0.50 -22.26 -10.17
CA LYS A 298 1.43 -21.79 -9.15
C LYS A 298 2.84 -21.59 -9.71
N GLU A 299 3.34 -22.57 -10.46
CA GLU A 299 4.68 -22.50 -11.06
C GLU A 299 4.77 -21.42 -12.13
N ASP A 300 3.70 -21.25 -12.89
CA ASP A 300 3.59 -20.21 -13.92
C ASP A 300 3.52 -18.81 -13.27
N ALA A 301 2.64 -18.63 -12.28
CA ALA A 301 2.51 -17.38 -11.54
C ALA A 301 3.80 -16.97 -10.81
N LYS A 302 4.63 -17.92 -10.35
CA LYS A 302 5.96 -17.61 -9.78
C LYS A 302 6.87 -16.93 -10.80
N LYS A 303 6.95 -17.47 -12.02
CA LYS A 303 7.77 -16.90 -13.10
C LYS A 303 7.23 -15.53 -13.54
N ASP A 304 5.92 -15.43 -13.70
CA ASP A 304 5.27 -14.18 -14.09
C ASP A 304 5.42 -13.12 -12.99
N PHE A 305 5.33 -13.51 -11.72
CA PHE A 305 5.57 -12.62 -10.60
C PHE A 305 7.00 -12.07 -10.61
N ASP A 306 8.01 -12.92 -10.79
CA ASP A 306 9.42 -12.48 -10.86
C ASP A 306 9.63 -11.49 -12.03
N PHE A 307 9.01 -11.73 -13.17
CA PHE A 307 9.04 -10.79 -14.30
C PHE A 307 8.39 -9.44 -13.93
N CYS A 308 7.15 -9.48 -13.44
CA CYS A 308 6.41 -8.26 -13.10
C CYS A 308 7.09 -7.48 -11.96
N GLU A 309 7.72 -8.17 -11.02
CA GLU A 309 8.48 -7.59 -9.93
C GLU A 309 9.70 -6.83 -10.44
N ASN A 310 10.48 -7.44 -11.33
CA ASN A 310 11.64 -6.77 -11.94
C ASN A 310 11.22 -5.51 -12.72
N GLU A 311 10.13 -5.57 -13.47
CA GLU A 311 9.58 -4.40 -14.18
C GLU A 311 9.14 -3.30 -13.21
N TYR A 312 8.46 -3.65 -12.11
CA TYR A 312 8.03 -2.69 -11.09
C TYR A 312 9.21 -2.00 -10.42
N VAL A 313 10.22 -2.78 -10.00
CA VAL A 313 11.37 -2.28 -9.26
C VAL A 313 12.25 -1.39 -10.14
N THR A 314 12.49 -1.79 -11.39
CA THR A 314 13.32 -1.04 -12.35
C THR A 314 12.73 0.33 -12.67
N HIS A 315 11.40 0.40 -12.83
CA HIS A 315 10.69 1.64 -13.19
C HIS A 315 10.01 2.29 -11.99
N TYR A 316 10.37 1.90 -10.76
CA TYR A 316 9.68 2.36 -9.55
C TYR A 316 9.74 3.89 -9.39
N LEU A 317 10.91 4.49 -9.64
CA LEU A 317 11.11 5.94 -9.50
C LEU A 317 10.46 6.77 -10.61
N GLU A 318 10.08 6.15 -11.73
CA GLU A 318 9.36 6.80 -12.83
C GLU A 318 7.88 7.03 -12.50
N GLN A 319 7.38 6.37 -11.45
CA GLN A 319 6.01 6.54 -11.02
C GLN A 319 5.74 7.97 -10.52
N PRO A 320 4.50 8.47 -10.68
CA PRO A 320 4.08 9.73 -10.09
C PRO A 320 4.34 9.74 -8.59
N TYR A 321 4.69 10.91 -8.04
CA TYR A 321 5.05 11.03 -6.62
C TYR A 321 4.04 10.36 -5.67
N ASN A 322 2.74 10.58 -5.89
CA ASN A 322 1.69 9.98 -5.06
C ASN A 322 1.68 8.45 -5.04
N LYS A 323 2.25 7.78 -6.06
CA LYS A 323 2.35 6.31 -6.12
C LYS A 323 3.62 5.77 -5.46
N ARG A 324 4.67 6.60 -5.35
CA ARG A 324 5.95 6.26 -4.72
C ARG A 324 6.21 7.04 -3.41
N LYS A 325 5.19 7.72 -2.90
CA LYS A 325 5.26 8.65 -1.77
C LYS A 325 5.69 7.92 -0.48
N THR A 326 5.04 6.80 -0.22
CA THR A 326 5.26 5.99 0.99
C THR A 326 5.73 4.61 0.58
N LEU A 327 6.88 4.18 1.11
CA LEU A 327 7.51 2.91 0.83
C LEU A 327 7.65 2.11 2.12
N LEU A 328 7.18 0.87 2.10
CA LEU A 328 7.49 -0.16 3.09
C LEU A 328 8.50 -1.13 2.50
N VAL A 329 9.61 -1.28 3.21
CA VAL A 329 10.60 -2.30 2.91
C VAL A 329 10.25 -3.57 3.67
N VAL A 330 10.23 -4.73 3.02
CA VAL A 330 9.94 -6.03 3.66
C VAL A 330 11.01 -7.06 3.34
N ASN A 331 11.14 -8.10 4.17
CA ASN A 331 12.01 -9.23 3.86
C ASN A 331 11.32 -10.25 2.93
N GLU A 332 10.01 -10.39 3.07
CA GLU A 332 9.17 -11.30 2.32
C GLU A 332 7.83 -10.63 2.04
N TYR A 333 7.25 -10.92 0.88
CA TYR A 333 5.94 -10.40 0.51
C TYR A 333 4.83 -11.27 1.10
N SER A 334 3.85 -10.65 1.77
CA SER A 334 2.61 -11.30 2.18
C SER A 334 1.43 -10.83 1.32
N ASP A 335 1.32 -9.51 1.12
CA ASP A 335 0.33 -8.86 0.28
C ASP A 335 0.93 -7.64 -0.42
N LEU A 336 0.42 -7.31 -1.61
CA LEU A 336 0.81 -6.17 -2.46
C LEU A 336 -0.39 -5.31 -2.90
N ARG A 337 -1.58 -5.56 -2.34
CA ARG A 337 -2.84 -4.90 -2.73
C ARG A 337 -3.08 -3.56 -2.01
N GLN A 338 -2.06 -3.00 -1.37
CA GLN A 338 -2.10 -1.71 -0.72
C GLN A 338 -2.35 -0.58 -1.74
N GLU A 339 -3.12 0.43 -1.34
CA GLU A 339 -3.47 1.57 -2.20
C GLU A 339 -2.56 2.78 -1.95
N ARG A 340 -2.18 3.01 -0.68
CA ARG A 340 -1.41 4.18 -0.25
C ARG A 340 0.07 3.88 -0.03
N LEU A 341 0.42 2.60 0.04
CA LEU A 341 1.73 2.12 0.40
C LEU A 341 2.36 1.30 -0.73
N SER A 342 3.58 1.66 -1.14
CA SER A 342 4.40 0.77 -1.97
C SER A 342 5.11 -0.23 -1.07
N VAL A 343 5.19 -1.48 -1.53
CA VAL A 343 5.89 -2.55 -0.81
C VAL A 343 6.98 -3.08 -1.73
N ILE A 344 8.23 -3.08 -1.24
CA ILE A 344 9.39 -3.59 -1.98
C ILE A 344 10.21 -4.51 -1.06
N ASN A 345 10.66 -5.62 -1.63
CA ASN A 345 11.54 -6.57 -0.96
C ASN A 345 12.94 -5.95 -0.81
N ILE A 346 13.52 -6.10 0.38
CA ILE A 346 14.85 -5.57 0.67
C ILE A 346 15.92 -6.07 -0.31
N ASN A 347 15.76 -7.28 -0.85
CA ASN A 347 16.67 -7.89 -1.79
C ASN A 347 16.55 -7.33 -3.21
N THR A 348 15.41 -6.74 -3.57
CA THR A 348 15.19 -6.12 -4.89
C THR A 348 15.45 -4.61 -4.89
N LEU A 349 15.54 -3.98 -3.70
CA LEU A 349 15.85 -2.55 -3.57
C LEU A 349 17.07 -2.06 -4.36
N PRO A 350 18.21 -2.79 -4.46
CA PRO A 350 19.36 -2.31 -5.23
C PRO A 350 19.07 -2.00 -6.70
N TYR A 351 18.01 -2.56 -7.29
CA TYR A 351 17.60 -2.30 -8.66
C TYR A 351 16.72 -1.05 -8.83
N THR A 352 16.28 -0.43 -7.73
CA THR A 352 15.42 0.78 -7.75
C THR A 352 16.18 2.10 -7.89
N ASN A 353 17.49 2.11 -7.62
CA ASN A 353 18.31 3.33 -7.45
C ASN A 353 17.82 4.27 -6.32
N ILE A 354 17.15 3.73 -5.30
CA ILE A 354 16.79 4.48 -4.09
C ILE A 354 18.02 4.67 -3.18
N GLU A 355 18.15 5.87 -2.64
CA GLU A 355 19.13 6.26 -1.64
C GLU A 355 18.46 6.38 -0.27
N PHE A 356 19.03 5.68 0.70
CA PHE A 356 18.61 5.70 2.11
C PHE A 356 19.71 6.33 2.98
N PRO A 357 19.37 6.90 4.15
CA PRO A 357 20.36 7.36 5.10
C PRO A 357 21.21 6.22 5.68
N ILE A 358 22.34 6.57 6.28
CA ILE A 358 23.26 5.59 6.88
C ILE A 358 22.52 4.74 7.92
N GLY A 359 22.68 3.42 7.85
CA GLY A 359 21.99 2.46 8.73
C GLY A 359 20.64 1.96 8.18
N HIS A 360 20.20 2.48 7.04
CA HIS A 360 18.99 2.05 6.32
C HIS A 360 19.38 1.41 4.97
N PRO A 361 18.48 0.63 4.34
CA PRO A 361 17.11 0.30 4.74
C PRO A 361 17.02 -0.76 5.84
N VAL A 362 15.92 -0.71 6.60
CA VAL A 362 15.52 -1.66 7.63
C VAL A 362 14.17 -2.27 7.23
N ALA A 363 14.08 -3.59 7.33
CA ALA A 363 12.85 -4.32 7.02
C ALA A 363 11.73 -3.99 8.02
N TYR A 364 10.51 -3.92 7.50
CA TYR A 364 9.29 -3.51 8.18
C TYR A 364 9.34 -2.09 8.76
N GLN A 365 10.14 -1.22 8.15
CA GLN A 365 10.13 0.22 8.42
C GLN A 365 9.56 0.98 7.22
N LEU A 366 8.84 2.06 7.52
CA LEU A 366 8.27 2.97 6.54
C LEU A 366 9.27 4.07 6.16
N TYR A 367 9.19 4.48 4.90
CA TYR A 367 9.98 5.56 4.34
C TYR A 367 9.09 6.48 3.51
N ILE A 368 9.42 7.76 3.53
CA ILE A 368 8.79 8.81 2.72
C ILE A 368 9.77 9.25 1.64
N GLY A 369 9.33 9.21 0.40
CA GLY A 369 10.09 9.73 -0.73
C GLY A 369 10.16 11.26 -0.67
N HIS A 370 11.34 11.82 -0.94
CA HIS A 370 11.52 13.27 -1.02
C HIS A 370 10.66 13.85 -2.16
N PRO A 371 9.93 14.97 -1.94
CA PRO A 371 9.00 15.52 -2.93
C PRO A 371 9.67 15.95 -4.24
N TYR A 372 10.92 16.39 -4.17
CA TYR A 372 11.66 16.95 -5.32
C TYR A 372 12.90 16.16 -5.75
N ILE A 373 13.27 15.10 -5.02
CA ILE A 373 14.45 14.27 -5.33
C ILE A 373 13.95 12.83 -5.40
N ALA A 374 13.86 12.26 -6.61
CA ALA A 374 13.20 10.97 -6.78
C ALA A 374 13.88 9.84 -6.01
N GLN A 375 15.22 9.85 -5.94
CA GLN A 375 16.02 8.79 -5.33
C GLN A 375 16.01 8.82 -3.80
N LYS A 376 15.79 9.97 -3.16
CA LYS A 376 15.99 10.13 -1.71
C LYS A 376 14.77 9.66 -0.92
N TYR A 377 14.94 8.67 -0.05
CA TYR A 377 13.90 8.15 0.84
C TYR A 377 14.32 8.30 2.30
N ILE A 378 13.41 8.83 3.11
CA ILE A 378 13.67 9.27 4.48
C ILE A 378 12.82 8.42 5.44
N PRO A 379 13.34 7.96 6.59
CA PRO A 379 12.55 7.22 7.57
C PRO A 379 11.27 7.96 7.98
N PHE A 380 10.16 7.24 8.03
CA PHE A 380 8.85 7.79 8.37
C PHE A 380 8.79 8.43 9.76
N GLU A 381 9.63 7.99 10.68
CA GLU A 381 9.65 8.58 12.03
C GLU A 381 10.30 9.97 12.09
N SER A 382 11.20 10.29 11.16
CA SER A 382 11.99 11.53 11.17
C SER A 382 11.79 12.43 9.94
N TYR A 383 10.97 12.01 8.96
CA TYR A 383 10.86 12.72 7.68
C TYR A 383 10.42 14.19 7.81
N GLU A 384 9.52 14.53 8.74
CA GLU A 384 9.08 15.92 8.91
C GLU A 384 10.27 16.80 9.33
N LEU A 385 11.01 16.37 10.35
CA LEU A 385 12.20 17.07 10.84
C LEU A 385 13.27 17.20 9.75
N GLU A 386 13.59 16.10 9.07
CA GLU A 386 14.64 16.08 8.04
C GLU A 386 14.30 16.97 6.84
N LEU A 387 13.04 16.99 6.37
CA LEU A 387 12.61 17.87 5.28
C LEU A 387 12.65 19.35 5.69
N ILE A 388 12.25 19.65 6.92
CA ILE A 388 12.31 21.02 7.45
C ILE A 388 13.75 21.49 7.59
N GLU A 389 14.64 20.65 8.13
CA GLU A 389 16.07 20.97 8.23
C GLU A 389 16.70 21.19 6.86
N ASP A 390 16.43 20.31 5.89
CA ASP A 390 16.94 20.42 4.52
C ASP A 390 16.49 21.74 3.87
N LYS A 391 15.21 22.08 4.00
CA LYS A 391 14.63 23.33 3.50
C LYS A 391 15.27 24.56 4.17
N ILE A 392 15.46 24.55 5.49
CA ILE A 392 16.06 25.67 6.22
C ILE A 392 17.52 25.86 5.84
N ARG A 393 18.28 24.77 5.73
CA ARG A 393 19.70 24.82 5.31
C ARG A 393 19.82 25.43 3.92
N GLU A 394 18.98 25.04 2.97
CA GLU A 394 18.96 25.65 1.64
C GLU A 394 18.61 27.14 1.71
N PHE A 395 17.59 27.53 2.48
CA PHE A 395 17.24 28.94 2.67
C PHE A 395 18.43 29.74 3.21
N CYS A 396 19.08 29.26 4.28
CA CYS A 396 20.26 29.91 4.85
C CYS A 396 21.40 30.02 3.84
N GLN A 397 21.64 28.98 3.03
CA GLN A 397 22.67 29.01 1.99
C GLN A 397 22.39 30.08 0.93
N ILE A 398 21.12 30.22 0.52
CA ILE A 398 20.69 31.29 -0.39
C ILE A 398 20.94 32.64 0.28
N MET A 399 20.49 32.85 1.53
CA MET A 399 20.65 34.13 2.24
C MET A 399 22.12 34.53 2.38
N GLN A 400 22.99 33.60 2.75
CA GLN A 400 24.44 33.83 2.82
C GLN A 400 25.01 34.24 1.45
N SER A 401 24.60 33.54 0.38
CA SER A 401 25.03 33.85 -1.00
C SER A 401 24.49 35.19 -1.51
N LEU A 402 23.44 35.73 -0.87
CA LEU A 402 22.88 37.05 -1.13
C LEU A 402 23.47 38.18 -0.26
N GLY A 403 24.49 37.85 0.52
CA GLY A 403 25.22 38.80 1.34
C GLY A 403 24.60 39.05 2.71
N ALA A 404 23.99 38.02 3.33
CA ALA A 404 23.54 38.11 4.70
C ALA A 404 24.72 38.38 5.66
N MET A 405 24.54 39.33 6.58
CA MET A 405 25.45 39.63 7.69
C MET A 405 25.02 38.93 8.98
N GLU A 406 23.73 38.65 9.12
CA GLU A 406 23.16 38.04 10.31
C GLU A 406 21.97 37.18 9.90
N ILE A 407 21.92 35.96 10.41
CA ILE A 407 20.76 35.07 10.28
C ILE A 407 20.41 34.59 11.69
N THR A 408 19.16 34.81 12.08
CA THR A 408 18.60 34.35 13.34
C THR A 408 17.39 33.47 13.05
N ILE A 409 17.37 32.27 13.60
CA ILE A 409 16.26 31.32 13.49
C ILE A 409 15.72 31.08 14.88
N GLU A 410 14.42 31.32 15.04
CA GLU A 410 13.69 31.08 16.28
C GLU A 410 12.45 30.24 16.00
N CYS A 411 12.25 29.18 16.79
CA CYS A 411 11.00 28.44 16.82
C CYS A 411 9.95 29.17 17.67
N LEU A 412 8.87 29.61 17.05
CA LEU A 412 7.71 30.21 17.71
C LEU A 412 6.72 29.09 18.06
N ASN A 413 6.56 28.82 19.36
CA ASN A 413 5.57 27.85 19.83
C ASN A 413 4.16 28.39 19.58
N SER A 414 3.41 27.77 18.67
CA SER A 414 1.98 28.03 18.54
C SER A 414 1.21 27.23 19.58
N SER A 415 1.23 27.68 20.84
CA SER A 415 0.18 27.27 21.76
C SER A 415 -1.11 27.95 21.32
N THR A 416 -1.91 27.26 20.50
CA THR A 416 -3.30 27.62 20.24
C THR A 416 -4.07 27.56 21.56
N ASN A 417 -4.36 28.74 22.13
CA ASN A 417 -5.65 28.98 22.73
C ASN A 417 -6.18 30.25 22.06
N ASP A 418 -7.15 30.06 21.17
CA ASP A 418 -8.05 31.11 20.71
C ASP A 418 -8.78 31.67 21.93
N THR A 419 -8.17 32.65 22.58
CA THR A 419 -8.93 33.69 23.28
C THR A 419 -8.37 35.01 22.80
N GLU A 420 -9.15 35.67 21.95
CA GLU A 420 -9.07 37.11 21.73
C GLU A 420 -8.92 37.81 23.09
N LYS A 421 -7.69 38.24 23.38
CA LYS A 421 -7.44 39.30 24.34
C LYS A 421 -6.63 40.35 23.62
N HIS A 422 -7.36 41.36 23.17
CA HIS A 422 -6.81 42.67 22.90
C HIS A 422 -5.81 43.04 23.99
N SER A 423 -4.55 43.16 23.62
CA SER A 423 -3.61 43.96 24.37
C SER A 423 -2.87 44.85 23.38
N ASP A 424 -3.47 46.00 23.12
CA ASP A 424 -2.72 47.17 22.67
C ASP A 424 -1.62 47.42 23.69
N ARG A 425 -0.37 47.15 23.32
CA ARG A 425 0.77 47.68 24.04
C ARG A 425 1.83 48.15 23.06
N ASN A 426 1.94 49.47 23.04
CA ASN A 426 2.89 50.28 22.30
C ASN A 426 4.33 49.83 22.54
N LEU A 427 5.09 49.97 21.46
CA LEU A 427 6.53 49.98 21.34
C LEU A 427 7.20 50.89 22.39
N SER A 428 7.86 50.30 23.40
CA SER A 428 9.07 50.86 24.03
C SER A 428 9.70 49.88 25.04
N GLY A 429 11.00 49.62 24.86
CA GLY A 429 11.98 49.37 25.93
C GLY A 429 11.95 48.02 26.66
N ASP A 430 13.12 47.36 26.65
CA ASP A 430 13.55 46.19 27.43
C ASP A 430 12.94 44.82 27.11
N VAL A 431 13.71 44.05 26.34
CA VAL A 431 13.53 42.63 26.08
C VAL A 431 14.01 41.84 27.30
N SER A 432 13.06 41.34 28.10
CA SER A 432 13.28 40.20 28.99
C SER A 432 12.11 39.22 28.84
N TYR A 433 12.23 38.30 27.89
CA TYR A 433 11.33 37.15 27.83
C TYR A 433 11.94 36.01 28.66
N ARG A 434 11.35 35.78 29.83
CA ARG A 434 11.66 34.67 30.73
C ARG A 434 11.43 33.34 30.00
N VAL A 435 12.52 32.60 29.78
CA VAL A 435 12.49 31.15 29.65
C VAL A 435 11.96 30.59 30.96
N VAL A 436 10.76 30.01 30.96
CA VAL A 436 10.22 29.26 32.10
C VAL A 436 10.56 27.79 31.89
N SER A 437 11.75 27.39 32.33
CA SER A 437 12.05 26.00 32.66
C SER A 437 11.43 25.70 34.03
N GLY A 438 10.18 25.26 34.02
CA GLY A 438 9.45 24.85 35.22
C GLY A 438 9.09 23.37 35.15
N SER A 439 9.84 22.54 35.87
CA SER A 439 9.57 21.12 36.08
C SER A 439 8.19 20.90 36.72
N GLY A 440 7.27 20.31 35.97
CA GLY A 440 5.96 19.86 36.44
C GLY A 440 5.50 18.65 35.64
N TYR A 441 5.61 17.46 36.23
CA TYR A 441 5.14 16.21 35.65
C TYR A 441 3.60 16.22 35.53
N SER A 442 3.11 16.29 34.29
CA SER A 442 1.72 16.03 33.92
C SER A 442 1.67 15.58 32.46
N GLN A 443 1.71 14.26 32.28
CA GLN A 443 1.22 13.42 31.18
C GLN A 443 0.62 14.11 29.91
N GLU A 444 1.47 14.70 29.07
CA GLU A 444 1.19 15.05 27.65
C GLU A 444 2.49 14.91 26.82
N GLN A 445 3.10 13.72 26.82
CA GLN A 445 4.44 13.52 26.25
C GLN A 445 4.48 13.21 24.75
N GLY A 446 3.35 13.00 24.07
CA GLY A 446 3.36 12.55 22.67
C GLY A 446 3.47 13.67 21.62
N SER A 447 2.84 14.84 21.84
CA SER A 447 2.63 15.84 20.77
C SER A 447 3.69 16.93 20.68
N ARG A 448 4.52 17.11 21.71
CA ARG A 448 5.54 18.17 21.80
C ARG A 448 6.93 17.79 21.27
N HIS A 449 7.14 16.52 20.92
CA HIS A 449 8.47 16.00 20.54
C HIS A 449 9.08 16.72 19.34
N LEU A 450 8.31 16.93 18.26
CA LEU A 450 8.81 17.60 17.05
C LEU A 450 9.24 19.05 17.32
N ILE A 451 8.43 19.81 18.08
CA ILE A 451 8.74 21.21 18.39
C ILE A 451 10.03 21.30 19.21
N ASP A 452 10.19 20.41 20.20
CA ASP A 452 11.38 20.34 21.04
C ASP A 452 12.62 19.92 20.22
N GLU A 453 12.50 18.94 19.33
CA GLU A 453 13.58 18.51 18.42
C GLU A 453 13.99 19.61 17.45
N ILE A 454 13.04 20.23 16.76
CA ILE A 454 13.28 21.38 15.86
C ILE A 454 13.95 22.51 16.63
N SER A 455 13.47 22.83 17.83
CA SER A 455 14.05 23.88 18.65
C SER A 455 15.50 23.59 19.05
N GLN A 456 15.85 22.31 19.26
CA GLN A 456 17.21 21.92 19.59
C GLN A 456 18.12 21.86 18.36
N SER A 457 17.61 21.44 17.20
CA SER A 457 18.44 21.23 16.01
C SER A 457 18.55 22.46 15.10
N VAL A 458 17.58 23.39 15.16
CA VAL A 458 17.44 24.49 14.18
C VAL A 458 17.65 25.89 14.77
N ASN A 459 17.43 26.11 16.07
CA ASN A 459 17.62 27.44 16.66
C ASN A 459 19.08 27.87 16.50
N LEU A 460 19.30 28.97 15.80
CA LEU A 460 20.62 29.37 15.33
C LEU A 460 20.71 30.88 15.26
N HIS A 461 21.82 31.43 15.74
CA HIS A 461 22.17 32.84 15.56
C HIS A 461 23.60 32.93 15.04
N GLN A 462 23.74 33.37 13.80
CA GLN A 462 25.03 33.43 13.11
C GLN A 462 25.27 34.81 12.53
N LYS A 463 26.53 35.26 12.63
CA LYS A 463 27.02 36.49 12.04
C LYS A 463 28.07 36.18 10.98
N PHE A 464 28.01 36.92 9.89
CA PHE A 464 28.82 36.70 8.71
C PHE A 464 29.43 38.01 8.23
N ILE A 465 30.56 37.90 7.52
CA ILE A 465 31.15 38.99 6.75
C ILE A 465 30.98 38.61 5.28
N PRO A 466 29.91 39.06 4.60
CA PRO A 466 29.63 38.66 3.23
C PRO A 466 30.72 39.19 2.28
N LYS A 467 31.16 38.33 1.34
CA LYS A 467 32.18 38.65 0.34
C LYS A 467 31.68 38.31 -1.06
N GLY A 468 32.00 39.18 -2.03
CA GLY A 468 31.63 38.97 -3.42
C GLY A 468 30.22 39.46 -3.76
N VAL A 469 29.90 39.36 -5.05
CA VAL A 469 28.60 39.81 -5.59
C VAL A 469 27.52 38.79 -5.26
N PRO A 470 26.35 39.22 -4.74
CA PRO A 470 25.20 38.35 -4.53
C PRO A 470 24.85 37.50 -5.75
N LYS A 471 24.77 36.18 -5.56
CA LYS A 471 24.34 35.22 -6.59
C LYS A 471 23.65 34.02 -5.94
N LEU A 472 22.85 33.30 -6.73
CA LEU A 472 22.30 32.03 -6.27
C LEU A 472 23.36 30.91 -6.29
N PRO A 473 23.30 29.96 -5.34
CA PRO A 473 24.03 28.70 -5.45
C PRO A 473 23.70 27.92 -6.73
N GLU A 474 24.63 27.09 -7.21
CA GLU A 474 24.48 26.35 -8.47
C GLU A 474 23.45 25.21 -8.39
N VAL A 475 23.31 24.60 -7.21
CA VAL A 475 22.41 23.45 -6.98
C VAL A 475 21.42 23.82 -5.88
N LEU A 476 20.14 23.91 -6.24
CA LEU A 476 19.02 24.23 -5.34
C LEU A 476 17.85 23.29 -5.64
N VAL A 477 17.25 22.74 -4.59
CA VAL A 477 16.17 21.75 -4.63
C VAL A 477 14.83 22.40 -4.31
N TRP A 478 14.79 23.24 -3.27
CA TRP A 478 13.56 23.87 -2.76
C TRP A 478 13.24 25.17 -3.49
N TYR A 479 14.23 26.04 -3.75
CA TYR A 479 14.07 27.35 -4.38
C TYR A 479 13.22 27.37 -5.66
N PRO A 480 13.35 26.42 -6.62
CA PRO A 480 12.49 26.40 -7.81
C PRO A 480 11.00 26.27 -7.50
N ASN A 481 10.66 25.71 -6.33
CA ASN A 481 9.31 25.43 -5.88
C ASN A 481 8.81 26.43 -4.81
N GLU A 482 9.60 27.45 -4.45
CA GLU A 482 9.29 28.42 -3.40
C GLU A 482 9.15 29.86 -3.96
N PRO A 483 7.93 30.30 -4.34
CA PRO A 483 7.72 31.63 -4.92
C PRO A 483 8.08 32.79 -3.97
N SER A 484 8.00 32.60 -2.65
CA SER A 484 8.43 33.63 -1.68
C SER A 484 9.93 33.88 -1.79
N TRP A 485 10.73 32.82 -1.91
CA TRP A 485 12.19 32.91 -2.02
C TRP A 485 12.62 33.51 -3.35
N GLN A 486 11.94 33.17 -4.44
CA GLN A 486 12.17 33.78 -5.76
C GLN A 486 11.92 35.29 -5.74
N ARG A 487 10.81 35.71 -5.09
CA ARG A 487 10.48 37.13 -4.93
C ARG A 487 11.49 37.87 -4.06
N LEU A 488 11.92 37.24 -2.96
CA LEU A 488 12.97 37.77 -2.09
C LEU A 488 14.25 38.02 -2.88
N TYR A 489 14.68 37.02 -3.66
CA TYR A 489 15.86 37.15 -4.53
C TYR A 489 15.73 38.33 -5.50
N GLU A 490 14.61 38.45 -6.22
CA GLU A 490 14.38 39.57 -7.12
C GLU A 490 14.42 40.94 -6.42
N GLN A 491 13.81 41.05 -5.23
CA GLN A 491 13.82 42.28 -4.44
C GLN A 491 15.23 42.63 -3.95
N ARG A 492 16.00 41.62 -3.54
CA ARG A 492 17.39 41.78 -3.13
C ARG A 492 18.25 42.28 -4.28
N MET A 493 18.13 41.69 -5.46
CA MET A 493 18.90 42.09 -6.65
C MET A 493 18.53 43.48 -7.17
N LYS A 494 17.33 44.00 -6.86
CA LYS A 494 16.91 45.38 -7.14
C LYS A 494 17.50 46.41 -6.14
N GLY A 495 18.17 45.95 -5.09
CA GLY A 495 18.91 46.80 -4.14
C GLY A 495 18.10 47.42 -3.00
N THR A 496 16.81 47.09 -2.87
CA THR A 496 15.93 47.73 -1.87
C THR A 496 15.79 46.95 -0.57
N LEU A 497 16.34 45.73 -0.48
CA LEU A 497 16.13 44.82 0.63
C LEU A 497 17.39 44.72 1.53
N LEU A 498 17.27 45.20 2.77
CA LEU A 498 18.30 45.11 3.82
C LEU A 498 17.92 44.16 4.96
N GLN A 499 16.64 43.88 5.13
CA GLN A 499 16.14 42.96 6.15
C GLN A 499 14.97 42.16 5.59
N HIS A 500 14.86 40.90 5.99
CA HIS A 500 13.74 40.02 5.66
C HIS A 500 13.41 39.12 6.85
N GLU A 501 12.12 38.81 7.03
CA GLU A 501 11.64 37.77 7.94
C GLU A 501 10.89 36.73 7.10
N GLU A 502 11.39 35.50 7.09
CA GLU A 502 10.71 34.36 6.48
C GLU A 502 10.06 33.51 7.56
N ARG A 503 8.83 33.05 7.31
CA ARG A 503 8.13 32.12 8.19
C ARG A 503 7.96 30.78 7.52
N ILE A 504 8.50 29.73 8.15
CA ILE A 504 8.36 28.35 7.70
C ILE A 504 7.45 27.62 8.69
N GLU A 505 6.30 27.16 8.20
CA GLU A 505 5.35 26.37 8.99
C GLU A 505 5.61 24.89 8.75
N THR A 506 5.76 24.09 9.81
CA THR A 506 6.04 22.65 9.68
C THR A 506 4.91 21.92 8.94
N ARG A 507 3.66 22.29 9.23
CA ARG A 507 2.47 21.75 8.55
C ARG A 507 2.51 21.91 7.03
N LYS A 508 3.04 23.01 6.49
CA LYS A 508 3.09 23.23 5.03
C LYS A 508 4.14 22.37 4.32
N ASN A 509 5.10 21.82 5.07
CA ASN A 509 6.12 20.90 4.55
C ASN A 509 5.76 19.44 4.77
N ARG A 510 4.64 19.16 5.45
CA ARG A 510 4.14 17.81 5.64
C ARG A 510 3.64 17.24 4.31
N VAL A 511 4.09 16.03 4.00
CA VAL A 511 3.77 15.33 2.76
C VAL A 511 2.47 14.52 2.85
N LEU A 512 2.09 14.15 4.07
CA LEU A 512 0.94 13.30 4.38
C LEU A 512 -0.15 14.06 5.11
N GLU A 513 -1.38 13.92 4.63
CA GLU A 513 -2.57 14.47 5.28
C GLU A 513 -3.16 13.49 6.31
N SER A 514 -4.04 13.99 7.19
CA SER A 514 -4.66 13.20 8.27
C SER A 514 -5.34 11.92 7.77
N ASP A 515 -6.12 12.02 6.68
CA ASP A 515 -6.86 10.88 6.12
C ASP A 515 -5.93 9.85 5.45
N GLU A 516 -4.81 10.33 4.88
CA GLU A 516 -3.78 9.46 4.30
C GLU A 516 -3.06 8.68 5.40
N LEU A 517 -2.72 9.32 6.51
CA LEU A 517 -2.05 8.69 7.66
C LEU A 517 -2.89 7.54 8.25
N CYS A 518 -4.18 7.75 8.45
CA CYS A 518 -5.09 6.71 8.96
C CYS A 518 -5.14 5.49 8.03
N SER A 519 -5.16 5.74 6.71
CA SER A 519 -5.16 4.66 5.71
C SER A 519 -3.83 3.90 5.70
N ILE A 520 -2.70 4.63 5.75
CA ILE A 520 -1.35 4.06 5.80
C ILE A 520 -1.15 3.24 7.08
N GLU A 521 -1.62 3.72 8.24
CA GLU A 521 -1.57 3.00 9.50
C GLU A 521 -2.28 1.66 9.39
N GLY A 522 -3.50 1.63 8.82
CA GLY A 522 -4.26 0.40 8.61
C GLY A 522 -3.58 -0.60 7.67
N GLU A 523 -3.06 -0.12 6.53
CA GLU A 523 -2.31 -0.95 5.57
C GLU A 523 -1.02 -1.51 6.18
N PHE A 524 -0.24 -0.66 6.87
CA PHE A 524 1.00 -1.07 7.53
C PHE A 524 0.74 -2.05 8.67
N LYS A 525 -0.26 -1.80 9.53
CA LYS A 525 -0.64 -2.69 10.63
C LYS A 525 -0.97 -4.09 10.12
N SER A 526 -1.72 -4.18 9.03
CA SER A 526 -2.12 -5.46 8.43
C SER A 526 -0.89 -6.26 8.00
N LEU A 527 0.01 -5.65 7.22
CA LEU A 527 1.26 -6.27 6.78
C LEU A 527 2.21 -6.62 7.94
N PHE A 528 2.29 -5.75 8.94
CA PHE A 528 3.18 -5.92 10.09
C PHE A 528 2.73 -7.09 10.97
N ILE A 529 1.43 -7.26 11.19
CA ILE A 529 0.87 -8.39 11.94
C ILE A 529 1.04 -9.70 11.16
N GLU A 530 0.81 -9.71 9.85
CA GLU A 530 1.07 -10.88 8.99
C GLU A 530 2.53 -11.34 9.05
N ALA A 531 3.46 -10.39 9.15
CA ALA A 531 4.87 -10.65 9.37
C ALA A 531 5.24 -11.05 10.81
N LYS A 532 4.25 -11.37 11.66
CA LYS A 532 4.40 -11.72 13.08
C LYS A 532 4.98 -10.59 13.94
N GLY A 533 4.84 -9.34 13.50
CA GLY A 533 5.16 -8.15 14.27
C GLY A 533 4.20 -7.95 15.45
N HIS A 534 4.70 -7.36 16.53
CA HIS A 534 3.88 -7.00 17.68
C HIS A 534 3.37 -5.56 17.54
N TRP A 535 2.07 -5.41 17.35
CA TRP A 535 1.41 -4.10 17.31
C TRP A 535 1.05 -3.64 18.72
N ASP A 536 1.56 -2.47 19.10
CA ASP A 536 1.31 -1.85 20.40
C ASP A 536 1.00 -0.35 20.25
N LYS A 537 0.70 0.30 21.36
CA LYS A 537 0.39 1.73 21.39
C LYS A 537 1.54 2.62 20.89
N LYS A 538 2.80 2.19 21.08
CA LYS A 538 3.97 2.94 20.60
C LYS A 538 4.02 2.95 19.07
N ASN A 539 3.56 1.88 18.41
CA ASN A 539 3.42 1.85 16.96
C ASN A 539 2.31 2.80 16.48
N GLU A 540 1.16 2.84 17.17
CA GLU A 540 0.05 3.75 16.86
C GLU A 540 0.47 5.21 17.01
N GLU A 541 1.23 5.54 18.06
CA GLU A 541 1.74 6.88 18.32
C GLU A 541 2.64 7.43 17.19
N LYS A 542 3.24 6.57 16.34
CA LYS A 542 4.02 7.01 15.16
C LYS A 542 3.17 7.68 14.08
N PHE A 543 1.87 7.34 14.01
CA PHE A 543 0.95 7.86 13.00
C PHE A 543 0.14 9.06 13.52
N ALA A 544 0.36 9.45 14.79
CA ALA A 544 -0.26 10.62 15.37
C ALA A 544 0.27 11.90 14.71
N LEU A 545 -0.64 12.80 14.32
CA LEU A 545 -0.28 14.11 13.78
C LEU A 545 0.51 14.90 14.83
N GLN A 546 1.72 15.29 14.48
CA GLN A 546 2.55 16.16 15.32
C GLN A 546 2.03 17.60 15.27
N GLU A 547 2.21 18.34 16.38
CA GLU A 547 1.83 19.75 16.49
C GLU A 547 2.58 20.60 15.44
N ASN A 548 1.91 21.66 14.96
CA ASN A 548 2.51 22.60 14.04
C ASN A 548 3.51 23.50 14.79
N ALA A 549 4.66 23.75 14.19
CA ALA A 549 5.61 24.76 14.65
C ALA A 549 5.74 25.85 13.59
N ILE A 550 6.03 27.08 14.02
CA ILE A 550 6.33 28.19 13.12
C ILE A 550 7.76 28.60 13.38
N LEU A 551 8.65 28.41 12.40
CA LEU A 551 10.00 28.93 12.46
C LEU A 551 10.02 30.33 11.85
N SER A 552 10.57 31.28 12.60
CA SER A 552 10.82 32.65 12.15
C SER A 552 12.31 32.79 11.85
N ILE A 553 12.64 33.05 10.59
CA ILE A 553 14.01 33.26 10.11
C ILE A 553 14.18 34.74 9.78
N GLN A 554 14.94 35.44 10.61
CA GLN A 554 15.28 36.85 10.43
C GLN A 554 16.66 36.96 9.77
N VAL A 555 16.73 37.77 8.73
CA VAL A 555 17.95 37.95 7.92
C VAL A 555 18.24 39.44 7.79
N CYS A 556 19.48 39.83 8.09
CA CYS A 556 20.00 41.16 7.81
C CYS A 556 21.07 41.06 6.73
N PHE A 557 21.02 41.94 5.72
CA PHE A 557 21.94 41.96 4.59
C PHE A 557 22.89 43.16 4.65
N ALA A 558 24.10 42.97 4.11
CA ALA A 558 24.97 44.10 3.76
C ALA A 558 24.37 44.89 2.59
N SER A 559 24.68 46.19 2.51
CA SER A 559 24.25 47.00 1.36
C SER A 559 24.92 46.48 0.08
N LEU A 560 24.22 46.57 -1.06
CA LEU A 560 24.82 46.14 -2.34
C LEU A 560 26.01 47.03 -2.73
N GLU A 561 25.98 48.29 -2.31
CA GLU A 561 27.06 49.27 -2.54
C GLU A 561 28.34 48.82 -1.81
N GLU A 562 28.26 48.46 -0.53
CA GLU A 562 29.39 47.93 0.25
C GLU A 562 29.97 46.65 -0.37
N LEU A 563 29.12 45.76 -0.89
CA LEU A 563 29.55 44.50 -1.53
C LEU A 563 30.22 44.73 -2.90
N GLN A 564 29.90 45.83 -3.58
CA GLN A 564 30.53 46.24 -4.84
C GLN A 564 31.88 46.92 -4.58
N ASP A 565 31.98 47.75 -3.55
CA ASP A 565 33.22 48.44 -3.18
C ASP A 565 34.34 47.47 -2.73
N ILE A 566 33.98 46.32 -2.13
CA ILE A 566 34.91 45.23 -1.80
C ILE A 566 35.50 44.58 -3.08
N ASN A 567 34.78 44.56 -4.20
CA ASN A 567 35.31 44.07 -5.48
C ASN A 567 36.16 45.13 -6.20
N ILE A 568 35.85 46.42 -6.05
CA ILE A 568 36.65 47.51 -6.63
C ILE A 568 38.03 47.59 -5.96
N THR A 569 38.10 47.28 -4.66
CA THR A 569 39.38 47.14 -3.93
C THR A 569 40.14 45.86 -4.27
N GLN A 570 39.51 44.82 -4.82
CA GLN A 570 40.18 43.57 -5.21
C GLN A 570 40.52 43.45 -6.72
N GLN A 571 39.96 44.32 -7.59
CA GLN A 571 40.29 44.36 -9.02
C GLN A 571 41.22 45.51 -9.43
N SER A 572 41.74 46.29 -8.48
CA SER A 572 42.75 47.31 -8.73
C SER A 572 43.93 47.22 -7.76
N ASN A 573 44.63 46.09 -7.74
CA ASN A 573 46.00 46.03 -7.19
C ASN A 573 46.97 46.75 -8.15
N ASN A 574 46.88 48.08 -8.13
CA ASN A 574 48.03 48.98 -8.18
C ASN A 574 47.82 49.95 -7.01
N HIS A 575 47.90 49.43 -5.79
CA HIS A 575 47.94 50.26 -4.60
C HIS A 575 49.31 50.95 -4.59
N VAL A 576 49.32 52.26 -4.81
CA VAL A 576 50.52 53.07 -4.59
C VAL A 576 50.80 53.03 -3.09
N LEU A 577 51.92 52.41 -2.70
CA LEU A 577 52.43 52.45 -1.34
C LEU A 577 52.61 53.93 -0.94
N THR A 578 52.12 54.30 0.25
CA THR A 578 52.44 55.63 0.81
C THR A 578 53.94 55.75 1.06
N ASP A 579 54.47 56.98 1.11
CA ASP A 579 55.92 57.20 1.35
C ASP A 579 56.40 56.52 2.66
N ASN A 580 55.55 56.49 3.69
CA ASN A 580 55.81 55.81 4.95
C ASN A 580 55.80 54.28 4.81
N GLU A 581 54.88 53.71 4.02
CA GLU A 581 54.87 52.27 3.76
C GLU A 581 56.06 51.84 2.91
N ASN A 582 56.49 52.65 1.94
CA ASN A 582 57.72 52.42 1.19
C ASN A 582 58.96 52.40 2.11
N GLU A 583 59.06 53.33 3.06
CA GLU A 583 60.16 53.35 4.04
C GLU A 583 60.15 52.10 4.93
N TYR A 584 58.97 51.67 5.40
CA TYR A 584 58.83 50.43 6.17
C TYR A 584 59.22 49.19 5.36
N VAL A 585 58.79 49.13 4.10
CA VAL A 585 59.07 48.02 3.17
C VAL A 585 60.56 47.92 2.83
N GLU A 586 61.24 49.03 2.60
CA GLU A 586 62.69 49.03 2.35
C GLU A 586 63.48 48.56 3.57
N GLU A 587 63.11 49.01 4.78
CA GLU A 587 63.71 48.52 6.03
C GLU A 587 63.43 47.03 6.26
N LEU A 588 62.24 46.55 5.88
CA LEU A 588 61.88 45.12 5.92
C LEU A 588 62.77 44.28 4.98
N LYS A 589 63.03 44.78 3.76
CA LYS A 589 63.96 44.15 2.80
C LYS A 589 65.41 44.16 3.28
N ILE A 590 65.83 45.20 3.99
CA ILE A 590 67.19 45.30 4.55
C ILE A 590 67.37 44.27 5.67
N CYS A 591 66.41 44.17 6.61
CA CYS A 591 66.46 43.19 7.70
C CYS A 591 66.53 41.74 7.22
N MET A 592 66.03 41.45 6.00
CA MET A 592 66.03 40.09 5.43
C MET A 592 67.21 39.81 4.48
N LYS A 593 67.97 40.83 4.06
CA LYS A 593 69.16 40.63 3.20
C LYS A 593 70.37 40.07 3.96
N GLU A 594 70.44 40.29 5.27
CA GLU A 594 71.60 39.90 6.10
C GLU A 594 71.40 38.59 6.88
N SER A 595 70.16 38.14 7.06
CA SER A 595 69.84 36.85 7.69
C SER A 595 68.63 36.20 7.02
N GLY A 596 68.68 34.88 6.83
CA GLY A 596 67.57 34.08 6.26
C GLY A 596 66.32 33.97 7.15
N GLY A 597 66.02 35.03 7.91
CA GLY A 597 64.89 35.19 8.82
C GLY A 597 65.04 36.47 9.65
N ILE A 598 63.92 37.00 10.16
CA ILE A 598 63.89 38.18 11.04
C ILE A 598 64.31 37.77 12.45
N SER A 599 65.47 38.23 12.91
CA SER A 599 65.95 38.03 14.27
C SER A 599 65.09 38.79 15.30
N PRO A 600 65.12 38.40 16.60
CA PRO A 600 64.42 39.14 17.66
C PRO A 600 64.87 40.60 17.80
N GLY A 601 66.10 40.93 17.37
CA GLY A 601 66.62 42.30 17.34
C GLY A 601 65.98 43.12 16.22
N GLU A 602 65.92 42.56 15.01
CA GLU A 602 65.27 43.18 13.85
C GLU A 602 63.77 43.33 14.04
N ARG A 603 63.09 42.35 14.66
CA ARG A 603 61.66 42.46 14.97
C ARG A 603 61.37 43.66 15.89
N ARG A 604 62.24 43.91 16.88
CA ARG A 604 62.12 45.08 17.78
C ARG A 604 62.43 46.39 17.06
N LEU A 605 63.29 46.37 16.05
CA LEU A 605 63.61 47.52 15.21
C LEU A 605 62.44 47.86 14.29
N LEU A 606 61.92 46.87 13.55
CA LEU A 606 60.74 46.98 12.68
C LEU A 606 59.52 47.46 13.45
N GLU A 607 59.31 46.97 14.68
CA GLU A 607 58.22 47.43 15.55
C GLU A 607 58.36 48.92 15.93
N LYS A 608 59.57 49.39 16.18
CA LYS A 608 59.82 50.82 16.44
C LYS A 608 59.61 51.67 15.19
N ILE A 609 60.03 51.18 14.03
CA ILE A 609 59.87 51.85 12.73
C ILE A 609 58.38 51.92 12.37
N ARG A 610 57.63 50.83 12.54
CA ARG A 610 56.17 50.77 12.38
C ARG A 610 55.47 51.86 13.20
N ILE A 611 55.76 51.92 14.50
CA ILE A 611 55.17 52.92 15.41
C ILE A 611 55.57 54.34 14.99
N LYS A 612 56.84 54.56 14.60
CA LYS A 612 57.35 55.86 14.15
C LYS A 612 56.67 56.33 12.85
N LEU A 613 56.38 55.42 11.93
CA LEU A 613 55.77 55.69 10.63
C LEU A 613 54.23 55.71 10.66
N GLY A 614 53.63 55.42 11.83
CA GLY A 614 52.19 55.44 12.02
C GLY A 614 51.45 54.30 11.33
N ILE A 615 52.14 53.20 11.02
CA ILE A 615 51.57 52.04 10.33
C ILE A 615 50.85 51.17 11.37
N SER A 616 49.63 50.72 11.06
CA SER A 616 48.88 49.84 11.97
C SER A 616 49.52 48.45 12.02
N GLU A 617 49.30 47.72 13.12
CA GLU A 617 49.81 46.35 13.23
C GLU A 617 49.25 45.42 12.15
N ILE A 618 47.98 45.62 11.76
CA ILE A 618 47.33 44.86 10.69
C ILE A 618 47.98 45.19 9.35
N ARG A 619 48.18 46.48 9.05
CA ARG A 619 48.79 46.91 7.79
C ARG A 619 50.25 46.50 7.66
N ALA A 620 51.01 46.51 8.76
CA ALA A 620 52.38 46.01 8.77
C ALA A 620 52.46 44.51 8.48
N LYS A 621 51.51 43.70 8.98
CA LYS A 621 51.40 42.27 8.66
C LYS A 621 51.02 42.04 7.21
N GLU A 622 50.07 42.80 6.67
CA GLU A 622 49.73 42.75 5.24
C GLU A 622 50.95 43.05 4.35
N LEU A 623 51.73 44.09 4.67
CA LEU A 623 52.96 44.43 3.94
C LEU A 623 54.04 43.34 4.07
N GLU A 624 54.13 42.66 5.22
CA GLU A 624 55.02 41.51 5.41
C GLU A 624 54.60 40.31 4.56
N GLU A 625 53.30 40.00 4.52
CA GLU A 625 52.72 38.89 3.74
C GLU A 625 52.71 39.17 2.23
N GLU A 626 52.55 40.42 1.81
CA GLU A 626 52.64 40.86 0.40
C GLU A 626 54.05 40.71 -0.16
N ILE A 627 55.08 40.92 0.66
CA ILE A 627 56.49 40.78 0.22
C ILE A 627 56.97 39.33 0.38
N PHE A 628 56.52 38.63 1.41
CA PHE A 628 56.88 37.24 1.69
C PHE A 628 55.65 36.46 2.20
N PRO A 629 54.88 35.81 1.31
CA PRO A 629 53.76 34.98 1.73
C PRO A 629 54.27 33.86 2.63
N GLN A 630 53.57 33.61 3.74
CA GLN A 630 53.96 32.58 4.70
C GLN A 630 53.99 31.21 4.00
N LEU A 631 55.18 30.62 3.94
CA LEU A 631 55.37 29.25 3.48
C LEU A 631 54.74 28.29 4.49
N THR A 632 53.99 27.31 4.00
CA THR A 632 53.51 26.20 4.85
C THR A 632 54.68 25.34 5.32
N GLU A 633 54.48 24.57 6.40
CA GLU A 633 55.50 23.65 6.93
C GLU A 633 56.00 22.66 5.87
N ALA A 634 55.10 22.19 5.00
CA ALA A 634 55.42 21.34 3.86
C ALA A 634 56.25 22.07 2.77
N GLU A 635 55.95 23.34 2.48
CA GLU A 635 56.73 24.13 1.51
C GLU A 635 58.12 24.50 2.06
N LEU A 636 58.24 24.70 3.37
CA LEU A 636 59.52 24.89 4.05
C LEU A 636 60.38 23.62 3.99
N GLU A 637 59.80 22.45 4.31
CA GLU A 637 60.48 21.16 4.20
C GLU A 637 60.98 20.90 2.77
N TYR A 638 60.14 21.19 1.77
CA TYR A 638 60.52 21.09 0.35
C TYR A 638 61.69 22.03 -0.01
N LEU A 639 61.65 23.28 0.46
CA LEU A 639 62.69 24.28 0.17
C LEU A 639 64.00 24.00 0.90
N GLU A 640 63.98 23.43 2.10
CA GLU A 640 65.19 23.02 2.82
C GLU A 640 65.92 21.90 2.08
N GLU A 641 65.20 20.90 1.58
CA GLU A 641 65.77 19.83 0.77
C GLU A 641 66.24 20.33 -0.61
N TYR A 642 65.50 21.24 -1.24
CA TYR A 642 65.94 21.92 -2.46
C TYR A 642 67.26 22.68 -2.25
N LYS A 643 67.40 23.40 -1.13
CA LYS A 643 68.65 24.08 -0.74
C LYS A 643 69.78 23.11 -0.46
N ALA A 644 69.50 21.95 0.13
CA ALA A 644 70.51 20.92 0.37
C ALA A 644 71.08 20.38 -0.94
N CYS A 645 70.24 20.19 -1.96
CA CYS A 645 70.64 19.78 -3.30
C CYS A 645 71.49 20.83 -4.03
N LEU A 646 71.36 22.13 -3.69
CA LEU A 646 72.14 23.22 -4.28
C LEU A 646 73.53 23.44 -3.65
N LYS A 647 73.82 22.83 -2.49
CA LYS A 647 75.10 23.00 -1.78
C LYS A 647 76.25 22.20 -2.39
N GLU A 648 75.98 21.30 -3.34
CA GLU A 648 76.98 20.63 -4.15
C GLU A 648 77.13 21.42 -5.45
N ASP A 649 78.29 22.07 -5.67
CA ASP A 649 78.59 23.08 -6.72
C ASP A 649 78.41 22.65 -8.20
N GLU A 650 77.64 21.60 -8.51
CA GLU A 650 77.38 21.10 -9.87
C GLU A 650 75.92 21.23 -10.34
N GLY A 651 75.06 21.90 -9.57
CA GLY A 651 73.64 22.04 -9.89
C GLY A 651 72.86 20.74 -9.69
N ILE A 652 71.53 20.81 -9.80
CA ILE A 652 70.65 19.68 -9.45
C ILE A 652 70.80 18.55 -10.47
N SER A 653 71.37 17.43 -10.06
CA SER A 653 71.53 16.24 -10.89
C SER A 653 70.17 15.62 -11.26
N PRO A 654 70.09 14.82 -12.35
CA PRO A 654 68.85 14.11 -12.71
C PRO A 654 68.33 13.18 -11.61
N LYS A 655 69.20 12.74 -10.69
CA LYS A 655 68.82 11.88 -9.56
C LYS A 655 68.18 12.70 -8.44
N GLU A 656 68.72 13.87 -8.13
CA GLU A 656 68.17 14.81 -7.13
C GLU A 656 66.85 15.39 -7.60
N ARG A 657 66.72 15.74 -8.89
CA ARG A 657 65.44 16.18 -9.45
C ARG A 657 64.33 15.15 -9.23
N ARG A 658 64.63 13.85 -9.46
CA ARG A 658 63.68 12.76 -9.21
C ARG A 658 63.33 12.58 -7.73
N LEU A 659 64.25 12.90 -6.82
CA LEU A 659 64.00 12.86 -5.38
C LEU A 659 63.13 14.03 -4.93
N LEU A 660 63.43 15.25 -5.41
CA LEU A 660 62.64 16.45 -5.18
C LEU A 660 61.21 16.30 -5.74
N ASP A 661 61.04 15.77 -6.96
CA ASP A 661 59.71 15.55 -7.53
C ASP A 661 58.90 14.51 -6.74
N LYS A 662 59.56 13.52 -6.12
CA LYS A 662 58.91 12.56 -5.21
C LYS A 662 58.54 13.21 -3.88
N LEU A 663 59.44 14.00 -3.29
CA LEU A 663 59.20 14.72 -2.04
C LEU A 663 58.05 15.72 -2.21
N ARG A 664 58.05 16.47 -3.31
CA ARG A 664 56.95 17.36 -3.72
C ARG A 664 55.61 16.63 -3.74
N ALA A 665 55.57 15.45 -4.38
CA ALA A 665 54.35 14.65 -4.46
C ALA A 665 53.93 14.08 -3.09
N SER A 666 54.86 13.67 -2.22
CA SER A 666 54.53 13.20 -0.86
C SER A 666 54.04 14.33 0.05
N LEU A 667 54.52 15.55 -0.16
CA LEU A 667 54.13 16.76 0.58
C LEU A 667 52.87 17.43 0.00
N SER A 668 52.22 16.81 -0.99
CA SER A 668 51.01 17.33 -1.67
C SER A 668 51.20 18.72 -2.30
N ILE A 669 52.42 19.08 -2.69
CA ILE A 669 52.73 20.34 -3.39
C ILE A 669 52.52 20.13 -4.88
N THR A 670 51.80 21.02 -5.57
CA THR A 670 51.57 20.90 -7.04
C THR A 670 52.85 21.17 -7.83
N GLU A 671 52.92 20.72 -9.08
CA GLU A 671 54.15 20.90 -9.90
C GLU A 671 54.38 22.38 -10.22
N GLU A 672 53.29 23.11 -10.47
CA GLU A 672 53.29 24.55 -10.68
C GLU A 672 53.77 25.29 -9.43
N ARG A 673 53.25 24.95 -8.25
CA ARG A 673 53.66 25.55 -6.97
C ARG A 673 55.11 25.22 -6.62
N GLY A 674 55.55 23.98 -6.86
CA GLY A 674 56.96 23.59 -6.67
C GLY A 674 57.91 24.44 -7.52
N LYS A 675 57.56 24.71 -8.79
CA LYS A 675 58.36 25.57 -9.67
C LYS A 675 58.37 27.03 -9.21
N GLU A 676 57.24 27.56 -8.71
CA GLU A 676 57.19 28.90 -8.13
C GLU A 676 58.10 29.03 -6.89
N LEU A 677 58.13 28.01 -6.03
CA LEU A 677 58.98 27.98 -4.85
C LEU A 677 60.47 27.92 -5.23
N GLU A 678 60.82 27.12 -6.23
CA GLU A 678 62.18 27.02 -6.75
C GLU A 678 62.67 28.29 -7.47
N GLN A 679 61.75 29.07 -8.05
CA GLN A 679 62.04 30.35 -8.72
C GLN A 679 62.09 31.54 -7.75
N SER A 680 61.44 31.41 -6.59
CA SER A 680 61.48 32.42 -5.52
C SER A 680 62.69 32.25 -4.59
N PHE A 681 63.48 31.20 -4.79
CA PHE A 681 64.79 30.97 -4.19
C PHE A 681 65.90 31.22 -5.22
#